data_AF-A0AAD0MP53-F1
#
_entry.id   AF-A0AAD0MP53-F1
#
_cell.length_a   1.000
_cell.length_b   1.000
_cell.length_c   1.000
_cell.angle_alpha   90.00
_cell.angle_beta   90.00
_cell.angle_gamma   90.00
#
_symmetry.space_group_name_H-M   'P 1'
#
loop_
_entity.id
_entity.type
_entity.pdbx_description
1 polymer ?
#
loop_
_entity_poly.entity_id
_entity_poly.type
_entity_poly.pdbx_seq_one_letter_code
_entity_poly.pdbx_strand_id
1 'polypeptide(L)'
;MTKRLSNSILNQKAFKIKDNYSKSPKKIFFWSITLFTLFIVILSFFTLDSKWLEFFRDMPSLFERIGEMFKWDWTDFSTINGTGHSFLYNAFVSIWDTIVMAFAGTVIGVVIAIPVAILASSNIVKNKSVNFIARLILSIFRTIPSFVYALVLVNYFGATTFTVMLSLTMFTFSISGKTLYERIEQINIKIFTASQSTGANKSVSFRAAVWPQVSHHVLSIMFYSLETNIRYVSIIAGVTRMGIGQMINNAVDYNEWNRVGFLLTLLVAVILFLELSIWLIRNYIIEDKDFRIDGKEQIKFDKRINKIKSQKDINFYIKNVLCLDIDKKITDSKNKENTKKLVEQKKELINNFKTDLSTKIESDIETYKNLKKSNPNSFDLYAKDFETGLRYRIDKVNKVKFKFKVNEIKNAKIEEIKNERADAHKNFIENLSVEKVLRSEPKNYIKRIVLYAIILGFFIYTLTLLEFKLSSKELIEATNKNLLEILKINWSSLFISKANGGNNNAPYSVMYLLYETLSIAVVGTFIGAVIAYVLGMLSSEKIVNKYVARIFVALTSMMRAIPSYIYALIFVIVVGMGPFTGVLALIMGTIGMLTKYNRELFDDINQKIIFQLEATGVNWFTKLRYGIMSQTSTAAMSNIIYRFDINFKEVAMLGAVGAGNMGYLLNSYFSDQYFNEFGALLFGIILFTLLIEFISASIRNKLSFGTNLNWISSIINFVNQRYFATFKSNEKQLNINTKLSYEESMSLYAYTNQTILNNAIAMKKEEKLSFKDAWNKAYIDFYDIRKKYDSSVNDNNIVKLEELKFKNNKKDFASKRKAWVVQVRQESKLEIIKFKKSLKNTADLKARKDLKNSIKYSKNIKKLKITNINY
;
A
#
# COMPACT_ATOMS: atom_id res chain seq x y z
N MET A 1 23.16 -12.91 -40.88
CA MET A 1 24.03 -11.99 -40.09
C MET A 1 23.30 -11.08 -39.10
N THR A 2 22.70 -9.94 -39.51
CA THR A 2 22.18 -8.89 -38.60
C THR A 2 21.17 -9.39 -37.55
N LYS A 3 20.30 -10.32 -37.94
CA LYS A 3 19.31 -10.95 -37.05
C LYS A 3 19.93 -11.89 -35.99
N ARG A 4 21.08 -12.52 -36.27
CA ARG A 4 21.83 -13.34 -35.29
C ARG A 4 22.63 -12.45 -34.34
N LEU A 5 23.18 -11.35 -34.85
CA LEU A 5 23.93 -10.34 -34.10
C LEU A 5 23.05 -9.57 -33.10
N SER A 6 21.81 -9.23 -33.49
CA SER A 6 20.79 -8.69 -32.58
C SER A 6 20.39 -9.70 -31.48
N ASN A 7 20.32 -11.00 -31.82
CA ASN A 7 19.93 -12.05 -30.87
C ASN A 7 21.03 -12.39 -29.84
N SER A 8 22.33 -12.24 -30.17
CA SER A 8 23.41 -12.49 -29.20
C SER A 8 23.40 -11.45 -28.06
N ILE A 9 23.14 -10.18 -28.40
CA ILE A 9 22.99 -9.08 -27.43
C ILE A 9 21.76 -9.31 -26.52
N LEU A 10 20.67 -9.87 -27.06
CA LEU A 10 19.46 -10.18 -26.29
C LEU A 10 19.60 -11.40 -25.36
N ASN A 11 20.49 -12.34 -25.69
CA ASN A 11 20.60 -13.66 -25.05
C ASN A 11 21.65 -13.79 -23.92
N GLN A 12 22.33 -12.71 -23.52
CA GLN A 12 23.17 -12.66 -22.30
C GLN A 12 22.42 -13.07 -21.01
N LYS A 13 21.09 -13.26 -21.07
CA LYS A 13 20.23 -13.65 -19.96
C LYS A 13 20.14 -15.16 -19.71
N ALA A 14 20.79 -16.00 -20.53
CA ALA A 14 20.66 -17.45 -20.44
C ALA A 14 21.38 -18.10 -19.23
N PHE A 15 22.35 -17.41 -18.61
CA PHE A 15 23.12 -17.92 -17.47
C PHE A 15 22.53 -17.57 -16.09
N LYS A 16 21.20 -17.54 -15.93
CA LYS A 16 20.58 -17.20 -14.63
C LYS A 16 20.16 -18.43 -13.85
N ILE A 17 20.93 -18.74 -12.81
CA ILE A 17 20.64 -19.74 -11.77
C ILE A 17 19.26 -19.46 -11.13
N LYS A 18 18.55 -20.55 -10.81
CA LYS A 18 17.18 -20.60 -10.28
C LYS A 18 17.19 -20.43 -8.75
N ASP A 19 17.51 -19.23 -8.27
CA ASP A 19 17.31 -18.94 -6.84
C ASP A 19 15.98 -18.23 -6.57
N ASN A 20 15.27 -18.79 -5.58
CA ASN A 20 13.96 -18.39 -5.04
C ASN A 20 14.06 -17.11 -4.18
N TYR A 21 14.64 -16.05 -4.73
CA TYR A 21 14.36 -14.69 -4.25
C TYR A 21 13.25 -14.12 -5.13
N SER A 22 12.36 -13.30 -4.57
CA SER A 22 11.43 -12.51 -5.38
C SER A 22 12.27 -11.64 -6.33
N LYS A 23 12.46 -12.11 -7.56
CA LYS A 23 13.32 -11.42 -8.53
C LYS A 23 12.73 -10.02 -8.71
N SER A 24 13.51 -9.00 -8.39
CA SER A 24 13.14 -7.63 -8.72
C SER A 24 12.73 -7.57 -10.20
N PRO A 25 11.75 -6.73 -10.59
CA PRO A 25 11.44 -6.53 -12.00
C PRO A 25 12.75 -6.30 -12.79
N LYS A 26 12.86 -6.91 -13.98
CA LYS A 26 14.07 -6.76 -14.81
C LYS A 26 14.38 -5.26 -14.91
N LYS A 27 15.65 -4.84 -14.71
CA LYS A 27 16.04 -3.41 -14.78
C LYS A 27 15.43 -2.69 -16.00
N ILE A 28 15.38 -3.37 -17.15
CA ILE A 28 14.75 -2.88 -18.39
C ILE A 28 13.25 -2.60 -18.23
N PHE A 29 12.49 -3.48 -17.56
CA PHE A 29 11.06 -3.29 -17.32
C PHE A 29 10.79 -2.13 -16.36
N PHE A 30 11.62 -1.98 -15.33
CA PHE A 30 11.55 -0.84 -14.42
C PHE A 30 11.85 0.45 -15.18
N TRP A 31 12.97 0.52 -15.90
CA TRP A 31 13.35 1.69 -16.70
C TRP A 31 12.36 2.02 -17.81
N SER A 32 11.75 1.00 -18.46
CA SER A 32 10.71 1.23 -19.47
C SER A 32 9.45 1.81 -18.85
N ILE A 33 9.05 1.33 -17.67
CA ILE A 33 7.91 1.91 -16.93
C ILE A 33 8.23 3.34 -16.52
N THR A 34 9.41 3.59 -15.95
CA THR A 34 9.76 4.94 -15.49
C THR A 34 9.85 5.91 -16.66
N LEU A 35 10.47 5.54 -17.79
CA LEU A 35 10.52 6.36 -19.00
C LEU A 35 9.12 6.59 -19.58
N PHE A 36 8.27 5.57 -19.60
CA PHE A 36 6.90 5.69 -20.06
C PHE A 36 6.06 6.59 -19.16
N THR A 37 6.20 6.49 -17.84
CA THR A 37 5.54 7.40 -16.90
C THR A 37 6.03 8.83 -17.07
N LEU A 38 7.34 9.02 -17.26
CA LEU A 38 7.93 10.35 -17.46
C LEU A 38 7.47 10.96 -18.78
N PHE A 39 7.37 10.15 -19.84
CA PHE A 39 6.79 10.54 -21.12
C PHE A 39 5.32 10.93 -21.00
N ILE A 40 4.48 10.14 -20.31
CA ILE A 40 3.06 10.49 -20.10
C ILE A 40 2.94 11.76 -19.27
N VAL A 41 3.77 11.93 -18.24
CA VAL A 41 3.78 13.15 -17.42
C VAL A 41 4.12 14.35 -18.30
N ILE A 42 5.17 14.28 -19.12
CA ILE A 42 5.55 15.34 -20.05
C ILE A 42 4.41 15.64 -21.04
N LEU A 43 3.85 14.61 -21.68
CA LEU A 43 2.71 14.76 -22.60
C LEU A 43 1.52 15.43 -21.91
N SER A 44 1.24 15.02 -20.67
CA SER A 44 0.14 15.57 -19.87
C SER A 44 0.38 17.04 -19.53
N PHE A 45 1.63 17.43 -19.23
CA PHE A 45 2.00 18.83 -19.02
C PHE A 45 1.78 19.69 -20.27
N PHE A 46 2.02 19.15 -21.47
CA PHE A 46 1.75 19.87 -22.72
C PHE A 46 0.26 20.02 -23.02
N THR A 47 -0.57 19.08 -22.58
CA THR A 47 -2.02 19.11 -22.83
C THR A 47 -2.83 19.87 -21.78
N LEU A 48 -2.26 20.07 -20.59
CA LEU A 48 -2.86 20.92 -19.58
C LEU A 48 -2.36 22.34 -19.82
N ASP A 49 -3.28 23.29 -19.99
CA ASP A 49 -2.94 24.72 -20.07
C ASP A 49 -2.35 25.18 -18.74
N SER A 50 -1.04 24.96 -18.59
CA SER A 50 -0.37 24.94 -17.29
C SER A 50 0.03 26.36 -16.90
N LYS A 51 -0.87 27.01 -16.14
CA LYS A 51 -0.72 28.38 -15.65
C LYS A 51 0.20 28.50 -14.44
N TRP A 52 1.34 27.79 -14.44
CA TRP A 52 2.29 27.81 -13.31
C TRP A 52 2.80 29.23 -13.02
N LEU A 53 3.05 30.02 -14.07
CA LEU A 53 3.54 31.38 -13.91
C LEU A 53 2.49 32.29 -13.26
N GLU A 54 1.23 32.21 -13.70
CA GLU A 54 0.10 32.95 -13.10
C GLU A 54 -0.09 32.52 -11.64
N PHE A 55 -0.06 31.21 -11.36
CA PHE A 55 -0.20 30.68 -10.00
C PHE A 55 0.87 31.23 -9.03
N PHE A 56 2.14 31.22 -9.43
CA PHE A 56 3.21 31.76 -8.56
C PHE A 56 3.16 33.28 -8.45
N ARG A 57 2.69 33.99 -9.50
CA ARG A 57 2.49 35.44 -9.47
C ARG A 57 1.36 35.84 -8.53
N ASP A 58 0.25 35.10 -8.55
CA ASP A 58 -0.97 35.41 -7.80
C ASP A 58 -0.97 34.74 -6.41
N MET A 59 0.10 34.02 -6.05
CA MET A 59 0.32 33.36 -4.77
C MET A 59 0.16 34.29 -3.54
N PRO A 60 0.59 35.57 -3.56
CA PRO A 60 0.35 36.49 -2.44
C PRO A 60 -1.14 36.69 -2.14
N SER A 61 -1.98 36.81 -3.18
CA SER A 61 -3.44 36.95 -3.01
C SER A 61 -4.07 35.69 -2.42
N LEU A 62 -3.52 34.51 -2.73
CA LEU A 62 -3.91 33.25 -2.12
C LEU A 62 -3.62 33.26 -0.62
N PHE A 63 -2.44 33.72 -0.20
CA PHE A 63 -2.10 33.83 1.21
C PHE A 63 -2.92 34.88 1.95
N GLU A 64 -3.28 35.98 1.30
CA GLU A 64 -4.18 37.00 1.87
C GLU A 64 -5.58 36.42 2.12
N ARG A 65 -6.18 35.75 1.13
CA ARG A 65 -7.48 35.07 1.28
C ARG A 65 -7.45 33.97 2.32
N ILE A 66 -6.38 33.16 2.36
CA ILE A 66 -6.19 32.19 3.45
C ILE A 66 -6.09 32.92 4.81
N GLY A 67 -5.43 34.07 4.87
CA GLY A 67 -5.39 34.92 6.06
C GLY A 67 -6.78 35.37 6.50
N GLU A 68 -7.64 35.80 5.57
CA GLU A 68 -9.04 36.17 5.84
C GLU A 68 -9.86 35.02 6.38
N MET A 69 -9.61 33.79 5.89
CA MET A 69 -10.26 32.58 6.40
C MET A 69 -9.99 32.30 7.89
N PHE A 70 -8.94 32.89 8.48
CA PHE A 70 -8.63 32.77 9.91
C PHE A 70 -9.04 34.00 10.73
N LYS A 71 -9.62 35.05 10.10
CA LYS A 71 -10.10 36.26 10.81
C LYS A 71 -11.54 36.09 11.30
N TRP A 72 -11.77 35.16 12.22
CA TRP A 72 -13.11 34.81 12.70
C TRP A 72 -13.83 35.94 13.42
N ASP A 73 -14.97 36.35 12.86
CA ASP A 73 -15.84 37.36 13.46
C ASP A 73 -16.89 36.67 14.34
N TRP A 74 -16.51 36.45 15.60
CA TRP A 74 -17.40 35.83 16.58
C TRP A 74 -18.66 36.64 16.86
N THR A 75 -18.67 37.95 16.56
CA THR A 75 -19.84 38.80 16.76
C THR A 75 -20.86 38.56 15.64
N ASP A 76 -20.46 38.64 14.37
CA ASP A 76 -21.30 38.27 13.22
C ASP A 76 -21.81 36.83 13.30
N PHE A 77 -20.97 35.91 13.81
CA PHE A 77 -21.34 34.50 13.86
C PHE A 77 -22.40 34.19 14.91
N SER A 78 -22.46 34.98 15.99
CA SER A 78 -23.39 34.81 17.11
C SER A 78 -24.67 35.63 16.98
N THR A 79 -24.69 36.65 16.11
CA THR A 79 -25.91 37.42 15.83
C THR A 79 -26.99 36.54 15.22
N ILE A 80 -28.21 36.69 15.74
CA ILE A 80 -29.40 35.97 15.24
C ILE A 80 -29.88 36.70 13.99
N ASN A 81 -29.87 35.99 12.86
CA ASN A 81 -30.33 36.54 11.59
C ASN A 81 -31.88 36.51 11.53
N GLY A 82 -32.48 37.09 10.49
CA GLY A 82 -33.95 37.13 10.30
C GLY A 82 -34.66 35.76 10.23
N THR A 83 -33.91 34.65 10.25
CA THR A 83 -34.41 33.27 10.32
C THR A 83 -34.52 32.72 11.75
N GLY A 84 -34.20 33.51 12.78
CA GLY A 84 -34.30 33.12 14.19
C GLY A 84 -33.14 32.29 14.74
N HIS A 85 -32.13 31.98 13.91
CA HIS A 85 -30.93 31.23 14.31
C HIS A 85 -29.65 31.99 13.93
N SER A 86 -28.60 31.79 14.72
CA SER A 86 -27.26 32.33 14.43
C SER A 86 -26.53 31.47 13.38
N PHE A 87 -25.52 32.05 12.74
CA PHE A 87 -24.66 31.31 11.81
C PHE A 87 -23.98 30.12 12.51
N LEU A 88 -23.51 30.28 13.75
CA LEU A 88 -22.92 29.17 14.54
C LEU A 88 -23.90 28.01 14.69
N TYR A 89 -25.15 28.28 15.07
CA TYR A 89 -26.16 27.25 15.23
C TYR A 89 -26.35 26.46 13.92
N ASN A 90 -26.54 27.17 12.81
CA ASN A 90 -26.71 26.55 11.50
C ASN A 90 -25.48 25.75 11.08
N ALA A 91 -24.27 26.21 11.39
CA ALA A 91 -23.02 25.52 11.11
C ALA A 91 -22.92 24.18 11.87
N PHE A 92 -23.24 24.18 13.17
CA PHE A 92 -23.22 22.96 13.99
C PHE A 92 -24.33 21.98 13.58
N VAL A 93 -25.54 22.45 13.30
CA VAL A 93 -26.63 21.62 12.77
C VAL A 93 -26.24 21.02 11.43
N SER A 94 -25.69 21.81 10.51
CA SER A 94 -25.27 21.33 9.19
C SER A 94 -24.15 20.29 9.27
N ILE A 95 -23.22 20.42 10.23
CA ILE A 95 -22.20 19.39 10.46
C ILE A 95 -22.80 18.14 11.09
N TRP A 96 -23.79 18.30 11.97
CA TRP A 96 -24.49 17.17 12.58
C TRP A 96 -25.25 16.36 11.53
N ASP A 97 -26.00 17.03 10.64
CA ASP A 97 -26.67 16.40 9.50
C ASP A 97 -25.66 15.67 8.60
N THR A 98 -24.49 16.29 8.40
CA THR A 98 -23.38 15.67 7.65
C THR A 98 -22.92 14.37 8.29
N ILE A 99 -22.77 14.34 9.62
CA ILE A 99 -22.39 13.14 10.37
C ILE A 99 -23.51 12.08 10.29
N VAL A 100 -24.77 12.48 10.46
CA VAL A 100 -25.95 11.61 10.43
C VAL A 100 -26.09 10.92 9.06
N MET A 101 -26.06 11.70 7.98
CA MET A 101 -26.13 11.19 6.59
C MET A 101 -24.97 10.23 6.29
N ALA A 102 -23.75 10.62 6.67
CA ALA A 102 -22.56 9.81 6.44
C ALA A 102 -22.62 8.50 7.22
N PHE A 103 -22.99 8.53 8.51
CA PHE A 103 -23.06 7.36 9.37
C PHE A 103 -24.13 6.37 8.90
N ALA A 104 -25.36 6.83 8.66
CA ALA A 104 -26.43 5.99 8.16
C ALA A 104 -26.05 5.34 6.82
N GLY A 105 -25.52 6.12 5.88
CA GLY A 105 -25.09 5.62 4.58
C GLY A 105 -23.92 4.63 4.67
N THR A 106 -22.99 4.83 5.61
CA THR A 106 -21.90 3.89 5.85
C THR A 106 -22.41 2.54 6.37
N VAL A 107 -23.26 2.56 7.39
CA VAL A 107 -23.77 1.32 8.01
C VAL A 107 -24.57 0.51 6.98
N ILE A 108 -25.51 1.13 6.28
CA ILE A 108 -26.33 0.45 5.27
C ILE A 108 -25.45 -0.08 4.13
N GLY A 109 -24.53 0.75 3.62
CA GLY A 109 -23.63 0.37 2.53
C GLY A 109 -22.74 -0.83 2.89
N VAL A 110 -22.17 -0.86 4.09
CA VAL A 110 -21.35 -1.98 4.57
C VAL A 110 -22.18 -3.24 4.78
N VAL A 111 -23.38 -3.13 5.34
CA VAL A 111 -24.28 -4.28 5.56
C VAL A 111 -24.65 -4.94 4.23
N ILE A 112 -24.98 -4.15 3.20
CA ILE A 112 -25.28 -4.65 1.85
C ILE A 112 -24.01 -5.19 1.16
N ALA A 113 -22.84 -4.62 1.44
CA ALA A 113 -21.58 -5.05 0.86
C ALA A 113 -21.16 -6.45 1.30
N ILE A 114 -21.45 -6.87 2.54
CA ILE A 114 -21.06 -8.18 3.09
C ILE A 114 -21.54 -9.35 2.21
N PRO A 115 -22.85 -9.52 1.91
CA PRO A 115 -23.32 -10.62 1.09
C PRO A 115 -22.76 -10.58 -0.34
N VAL A 116 -22.67 -9.40 -0.95
CA VAL A 116 -22.14 -9.25 -2.32
C VAL A 116 -20.65 -9.56 -2.39
N ALA A 117 -19.88 -9.17 -1.38
CA ALA A 117 -18.46 -9.50 -1.27
C ALA A 117 -18.23 -11.02 -1.14
N ILE A 118 -19.07 -11.72 -0.37
CA ILE A 118 -19.04 -13.19 -0.30
C ILE A 118 -19.31 -13.81 -1.68
N LEU A 119 -20.28 -13.28 -2.43
CA LEU A 119 -20.60 -13.74 -3.79
C LEU A 119 -19.47 -13.45 -4.80
N ALA A 120 -18.78 -12.32 -4.65
CA ALA A 120 -17.65 -11.91 -5.48
C ALA A 120 -16.35 -12.69 -5.17
N SER A 121 -16.29 -13.37 -4.04
CA SER A 121 -15.08 -14.07 -3.59
C SER A 121 -14.89 -15.43 -4.28
N SER A 122 -13.77 -15.62 -4.98
CA SER A 122 -13.53 -16.82 -5.78
C SER A 122 -13.09 -18.04 -4.98
N ASN A 123 -12.62 -17.84 -3.75
CA ASN A 123 -12.26 -18.93 -2.85
C ASN A 123 -13.48 -19.60 -2.18
N ILE A 124 -14.58 -18.86 -1.98
CA ILE A 124 -15.84 -19.36 -1.42
C ILE A 124 -16.79 -19.80 -2.54
N VAL A 125 -17.13 -18.90 -3.47
CA VAL A 125 -18.08 -19.17 -4.56
C VAL A 125 -17.33 -19.68 -5.78
N LYS A 126 -17.45 -20.98 -6.03
CA LYS A 126 -16.79 -21.66 -7.17
C LYS A 126 -17.47 -21.40 -8.51
N ASN A 127 -18.71 -20.90 -8.52
CA ASN A 127 -19.41 -20.57 -9.77
C ASN A 127 -18.84 -19.28 -10.36
N LYS A 128 -18.16 -19.40 -11.49
CA LYS A 128 -17.50 -18.27 -12.17
C LYS A 128 -18.49 -17.20 -12.63
N SER A 129 -19.70 -17.57 -13.03
CA SER A 129 -20.68 -16.61 -13.53
C SER A 129 -21.22 -15.72 -12.42
N VAL A 130 -21.60 -16.30 -11.28
CA VAL A 130 -22.05 -15.54 -10.10
C VAL A 130 -20.96 -14.60 -9.62
N ASN A 131 -19.73 -15.11 -9.54
CA ASN A 131 -18.58 -14.33 -9.13
C ASN A 131 -18.32 -13.15 -10.09
N PHE A 132 -18.33 -13.42 -11.40
CA PHE A 132 -18.15 -12.39 -12.42
C PHE A 132 -19.24 -11.31 -12.34
N ILE A 133 -20.51 -11.69 -12.20
CA ILE A 133 -21.63 -10.75 -12.08
C ILE A 133 -21.49 -9.91 -10.81
N ALA A 134 -21.21 -10.52 -9.66
CA ALA A 134 -21.02 -9.80 -8.40
C ALA A 134 -19.86 -8.78 -8.49
N ARG A 135 -18.74 -9.16 -9.11
CA ARG A 135 -17.62 -8.23 -9.35
C ARG A 135 -17.99 -7.12 -10.32
N LEU A 136 -18.73 -7.45 -11.38
CA LEU A 136 -19.18 -6.48 -12.38
C LEU A 136 -20.09 -5.43 -11.73
N ILE A 137 -21.06 -5.86 -10.91
CA ILE A 137 -21.93 -4.96 -10.13
C ILE A 137 -21.07 -4.04 -9.26
N LEU A 138 -20.18 -4.59 -8.43
CA LEU A 138 -19.31 -3.77 -7.57
C LEU A 138 -18.49 -2.77 -8.39
N SER A 139 -18.00 -3.19 -9.56
CA SER A 139 -17.18 -2.35 -10.43
C SER A 139 -17.99 -1.21 -11.04
N ILE A 140 -19.19 -1.46 -11.58
CA ILE A 140 -20.06 -0.41 -12.15
C ILE A 140 -20.43 0.62 -11.07
N PHE A 141 -20.84 0.17 -9.89
CA PHE A 141 -21.17 1.11 -8.81
C PHE A 141 -19.95 1.89 -8.30
N ARG A 142 -18.73 1.42 -8.57
CA ARG A 142 -17.49 2.10 -8.16
C ARG A 142 -17.11 3.25 -9.08
N THR A 143 -17.50 3.15 -10.35
CA THR A 143 -16.99 4.00 -11.41
C THR A 143 -17.84 5.25 -11.60
N ILE A 144 -19.12 5.19 -11.22
CA ILE A 144 -20.02 6.34 -11.18
C ILE A 144 -19.65 7.21 -9.96
N PRO A 145 -19.37 8.51 -10.14
CA PRO A 145 -19.11 9.45 -9.05
C PRO A 145 -20.30 9.56 -8.08
N SER A 146 -20.04 9.79 -6.80
CA SER A 146 -21.09 9.84 -5.77
C SER A 146 -22.14 10.94 -6.01
N PHE A 147 -21.73 12.12 -6.46
CA PHE A 147 -22.68 13.21 -6.77
C PHE A 147 -23.61 12.86 -7.95
N VAL A 148 -23.20 11.98 -8.87
CA VAL A 148 -24.05 11.53 -9.98
C VAL A 148 -25.22 10.70 -9.45
N TYR A 149 -24.99 9.85 -8.43
CA TYR A 149 -26.11 9.18 -7.74
C TYR A 149 -27.04 10.21 -7.12
N ALA A 150 -26.51 11.28 -6.54
CA ALA A 150 -27.33 12.33 -5.97
C ALA A 150 -28.17 13.04 -7.03
N LEU A 151 -27.61 13.40 -8.19
CA LEU A 151 -28.36 14.00 -9.32
C LEU A 151 -29.59 13.16 -9.70
N VAL A 152 -29.40 11.85 -9.85
CA VAL A 152 -30.49 10.94 -10.21
C VAL A 152 -31.51 10.81 -9.08
N LEU A 153 -31.05 10.68 -7.83
CA LEU A 153 -31.90 10.42 -6.66
C LEU A 153 -32.69 11.66 -6.21
N VAL A 154 -32.19 12.88 -6.44
CA VAL A 154 -32.90 14.13 -6.13
C VAL A 154 -34.25 14.19 -6.84
N ASN A 155 -34.35 13.68 -8.06
CA ASN A 155 -35.61 13.70 -8.80
C ASN A 155 -36.66 12.74 -8.18
N TYR A 156 -36.24 11.69 -7.46
CA TYR A 156 -37.14 10.75 -6.78
C TYR A 156 -37.50 11.17 -5.35
N PHE A 157 -36.53 11.70 -4.60
CA PHE A 157 -36.66 11.92 -3.15
C PHE A 157 -36.50 13.39 -2.74
N GLY A 158 -36.40 14.30 -3.70
CA GLY A 158 -36.06 15.70 -3.49
C GLY A 158 -34.63 15.92 -3.01
N ALA A 159 -34.26 17.19 -2.81
CA ALA A 159 -33.04 17.59 -2.13
C ALA A 159 -33.21 17.42 -0.62
N THR A 160 -33.12 16.18 -0.13
CA THR A 160 -33.31 15.81 1.29
C THR A 160 -32.08 15.09 1.85
N THR A 161 -31.99 15.00 3.18
CA THR A 161 -30.91 14.25 3.87
C THR A 161 -30.93 12.77 3.52
N PHE A 162 -32.11 12.21 3.24
CA PHE A 162 -32.29 10.84 2.78
C PHE A 162 -31.64 10.58 1.41
N THR A 163 -31.78 11.51 0.45
CA THR A 163 -31.16 11.42 -0.88
C THR A 163 -29.65 11.32 -0.81
N VAL A 164 -29.02 12.17 0.01
CA VAL A 164 -27.57 12.17 0.23
C VAL A 164 -27.13 10.87 0.89
N MET A 165 -27.85 10.42 1.92
CA MET A 165 -27.59 9.14 2.58
C MET A 165 -27.64 7.96 1.60
N LEU A 166 -28.63 7.93 0.70
CA LEU A 166 -28.77 6.84 -0.29
C LEU A 166 -27.65 6.87 -1.36
N SER A 167 -27.24 8.07 -1.80
CA SER A 167 -26.06 8.23 -2.66
C SER A 167 -24.79 7.69 -1.98
N LEU A 168 -24.56 8.05 -0.71
CA LEU A 168 -23.44 7.54 0.08
C LEU A 168 -23.53 6.03 0.34
N THR A 169 -24.73 5.49 0.50
CA THR A 169 -24.97 4.04 0.60
C THR A 169 -24.47 3.32 -0.64
N MET A 170 -24.84 3.78 -1.84
CA MET A 170 -24.40 3.17 -3.11
C MET A 170 -22.88 3.24 -3.28
N PHE A 171 -22.30 4.40 -2.95
CA PHE A 171 -20.85 4.60 -2.99
C PHE A 171 -20.10 3.68 -1.99
N THR A 172 -20.57 3.63 -0.74
CA THR A 172 -19.97 2.81 0.32
C THR A 172 -20.10 1.33 0.02
N PHE A 173 -21.26 0.91 -0.50
CA PHE A 173 -21.51 -0.46 -0.93
C PHE A 173 -20.44 -0.95 -1.90
N SER A 174 -20.09 -0.14 -2.90
CA SER A 174 -19.09 -0.49 -3.89
C SER A 174 -17.68 -0.60 -3.31
N ILE A 175 -17.21 0.42 -2.59
CA ILE A 175 -15.85 0.45 -2.03
C ILE A 175 -15.68 -0.64 -0.98
N SER A 176 -16.62 -0.72 -0.04
CA SER A 176 -16.60 -1.73 1.03
C SER A 176 -16.69 -3.12 0.45
N GLY A 177 -17.55 -3.35 -0.56
CA GLY A 177 -17.69 -4.64 -1.21
C GLY A 177 -16.40 -5.10 -1.89
N LYS A 178 -15.73 -4.20 -2.61
CA LYS A 178 -14.41 -4.45 -3.21
C LYS A 178 -13.39 -4.84 -2.15
N THR A 179 -13.19 -3.98 -1.16
CA THR A 179 -12.17 -4.20 -0.11
C THR A 179 -12.45 -5.47 0.67
N LEU A 180 -13.72 -5.72 1.02
CA LEU A 180 -14.12 -6.88 1.81
C LEU A 180 -13.94 -8.18 1.04
N TYR A 181 -14.30 -8.25 -0.26
CA TYR A 181 -14.07 -9.49 -1.02
C TYR A 181 -12.57 -9.77 -1.20
N GLU A 182 -11.74 -8.75 -1.43
CA GLU A 182 -10.28 -8.94 -1.54
C GLU A 182 -9.69 -9.50 -0.23
N ARG A 183 -10.21 -9.05 0.91
CA ARG A 183 -9.86 -9.63 2.23
C ARG A 183 -10.36 -11.07 2.36
N ILE A 184 -11.60 -11.37 1.94
CA ILE A 184 -12.11 -12.74 1.95
C ILE A 184 -11.23 -13.65 1.10
N GLU A 185 -10.77 -13.21 -0.08
CA GLU A 185 -9.90 -14.02 -0.95
C GLU A 185 -8.54 -14.35 -0.33
N GLN A 186 -8.05 -13.52 0.59
CA GLN A 186 -6.78 -13.71 1.30
C GLN A 186 -6.88 -14.72 2.46
N ILE A 187 -8.09 -15.12 2.86
CA ILE A 187 -8.31 -16.01 4.02
C ILE A 187 -7.83 -17.44 3.75
N ASN A 188 -7.31 -18.07 4.80
CA ASN A 188 -6.95 -19.48 4.78
C ASN A 188 -8.20 -20.38 4.74
N ILE A 189 -8.61 -20.75 3.52
CA ILE A 189 -9.78 -21.61 3.28
C ILE A 189 -9.61 -23.05 3.82
N LYS A 190 -8.39 -23.47 4.19
CA LYS A 190 -8.13 -24.84 4.68
C LYS A 190 -8.93 -25.16 5.94
N ILE A 191 -9.03 -24.20 6.86
CA ILE A 191 -9.79 -24.35 8.11
C ILE A 191 -11.28 -24.56 7.80
N PHE A 192 -11.81 -23.79 6.86
CA PHE A 192 -13.19 -23.92 6.39
C PHE A 192 -13.45 -25.29 5.74
N THR A 193 -12.54 -25.78 4.90
CA THR A 193 -12.69 -27.11 4.29
C THR A 193 -12.51 -28.24 5.30
N ALA A 194 -11.61 -28.09 6.28
CA ALA A 194 -11.41 -29.08 7.35
C ALA A 194 -12.66 -29.21 8.21
N SER A 195 -13.30 -28.08 8.57
CA SER A 195 -14.58 -28.08 9.28
C SER A 195 -15.71 -28.73 8.49
N GLN A 196 -15.71 -28.64 7.15
CA GLN A 196 -16.69 -29.36 6.34
C GLN A 196 -16.42 -30.86 6.29
N SER A 197 -15.14 -31.26 6.29
CA SER A 197 -14.73 -32.67 6.30
C SER A 197 -15.13 -33.39 7.59
N THR A 198 -15.31 -32.67 8.71
CA THR A 198 -15.84 -33.24 9.96
C THR A 198 -17.37 -33.37 9.97
N GLY A 199 -18.05 -33.02 8.87
CA GLY A 199 -19.51 -33.10 8.73
C GLY A 199 -20.27 -31.81 9.04
N ALA A 200 -19.59 -30.70 9.37
CA ALA A 200 -20.27 -29.44 9.66
C ALA A 200 -20.89 -28.82 8.39
N ASN A 201 -22.11 -28.29 8.52
CA ASN A 201 -22.78 -27.59 7.42
C ASN A 201 -22.00 -26.33 7.00
N LYS A 202 -22.18 -25.86 5.76
CA LYS A 202 -21.48 -24.70 5.18
C LYS A 202 -21.63 -23.43 6.02
N SER A 203 -22.84 -23.17 6.54
CA SER A 203 -23.10 -21.98 7.36
C SER A 203 -22.42 -22.03 8.73
N VAL A 204 -22.36 -23.22 9.35
CA VAL A 204 -21.64 -23.43 10.61
C VAL A 204 -20.13 -23.29 10.37
N SER A 205 -19.62 -23.95 9.34
CA SER A 205 -18.21 -23.86 8.92
C SER A 205 -17.83 -22.42 8.58
N PHE A 206 -18.71 -21.65 7.95
CA PHE A 206 -18.46 -20.24 7.62
C PHE A 206 -18.36 -19.38 8.88
N ARG A 207 -19.31 -19.53 9.82
CA ARG A 207 -19.31 -18.80 11.09
C ARG A 207 -18.11 -19.15 11.97
N ALA A 208 -17.65 -20.39 11.95
CA ALA A 208 -16.53 -20.84 12.76
C ALA A 208 -15.17 -20.52 12.12
N ALA A 209 -15.02 -20.69 10.81
CA ALA A 209 -13.72 -20.57 10.14
C ALA A 209 -13.51 -19.22 9.44
N VAL A 210 -14.52 -18.67 8.76
CA VAL A 210 -14.35 -17.49 7.89
C VAL A 210 -14.68 -16.20 8.63
N TRP A 211 -15.84 -16.13 9.30
CA TRP A 211 -16.32 -14.92 9.95
C TRP A 211 -15.35 -14.31 10.99
N PRO A 212 -14.67 -15.09 11.86
CA PRO A 212 -13.74 -14.53 12.84
C PRO A 212 -12.55 -13.81 12.17
N GLN A 213 -12.08 -14.35 11.04
CA GLN A 213 -11.00 -13.77 10.25
C GLN A 213 -11.44 -12.49 9.50
N VAL A 214 -12.72 -12.38 9.09
CA VAL A 214 -13.24 -11.21 8.35
C VAL A 214 -13.76 -10.11 9.28
N SER A 215 -14.40 -10.47 10.41
CA SER A 215 -15.21 -9.56 11.24
C SER A 215 -14.47 -8.29 11.69
N HIS A 216 -13.19 -8.43 12.09
CA HIS A 216 -12.33 -7.30 12.45
C HIS A 216 -12.12 -6.32 11.29
N HIS A 217 -12.00 -6.85 10.07
CA HIS A 217 -11.87 -6.04 8.88
C HIS A 217 -13.17 -5.32 8.51
N VAL A 218 -14.35 -5.92 8.77
CA VAL A 218 -15.64 -5.24 8.54
C VAL A 218 -15.72 -3.94 9.34
N LEU A 219 -15.38 -4.00 10.62
CA LEU A 219 -15.39 -2.83 11.50
C LEU A 219 -14.36 -1.77 11.06
N SER A 220 -13.16 -2.21 10.66
CA SER A 220 -12.14 -1.31 10.11
C SER A 220 -12.57 -0.65 8.80
N ILE A 221 -13.24 -1.39 7.91
CA ILE A 221 -13.77 -0.86 6.64
C ILE A 221 -14.88 0.15 6.93
N MET A 222 -15.78 -0.16 7.87
CA MET A 222 -16.86 0.75 8.27
C MET A 222 -16.32 2.09 8.77
N PHE A 223 -15.32 2.10 9.67
CA PHE A 223 -14.72 3.35 10.14
C PHE A 223 -13.99 4.13 9.04
N TYR A 224 -13.26 3.42 8.16
CA TYR A 224 -12.61 4.04 7.01
C TYR A 224 -13.63 4.68 6.05
N SER A 225 -14.74 3.97 5.79
CA SER A 225 -15.84 4.46 4.96
C SER A 225 -16.59 5.61 5.61
N LEU A 226 -16.72 5.64 6.94
CA LEU A 226 -17.33 6.75 7.67
C LEU A 226 -16.53 8.05 7.52
N GLU A 227 -15.22 7.98 7.78
CA GLU A 227 -14.31 9.12 7.57
C GLU A 227 -14.41 9.64 6.13
N THR A 228 -14.42 8.70 5.18
CA THR A 228 -14.48 9.01 3.75
C THR A 228 -15.83 9.63 3.37
N ASN A 229 -16.95 9.12 3.88
CA ASN A 229 -18.29 9.61 3.57
C ASN A 229 -18.53 11.03 4.07
N ILE A 230 -18.00 11.38 5.25
CA ILE A 230 -18.13 12.75 5.79
C ILE A 230 -17.50 13.77 4.84
N ARG A 231 -16.39 13.40 4.17
CA ARG A 231 -15.76 14.23 3.14
C ARG A 231 -16.57 14.30 1.86
N TYR A 232 -17.21 13.19 1.48
CA TYR A 232 -18.04 13.12 0.29
C TYR A 232 -19.37 13.85 0.41
N VAL A 233 -19.93 14.00 1.61
CA VAL A 233 -21.13 14.84 1.82
C VAL A 233 -20.86 16.25 1.32
N SER A 234 -19.70 16.84 1.64
CA SER A 234 -19.36 18.20 1.19
C SER A 234 -19.32 18.33 -0.33
N ILE A 235 -18.94 17.26 -1.05
CA ILE A 235 -18.96 17.23 -2.52
C ILE A 235 -20.39 17.12 -3.04
N ILE A 236 -21.19 16.21 -2.47
CA ILE A 236 -22.59 15.98 -2.87
C ILE A 236 -23.44 17.24 -2.61
N ALA A 237 -23.07 18.04 -1.61
CA ALA A 237 -23.71 19.31 -1.32
C ALA A 237 -23.61 20.34 -2.46
N GLY A 238 -22.61 20.24 -3.34
CA GLY A 238 -22.55 21.07 -4.55
C GLY A 238 -23.76 20.91 -5.46
N VAL A 239 -24.35 19.71 -5.48
CA VAL A 239 -25.52 19.39 -6.29
C VAL A 239 -26.81 19.45 -5.49
N THR A 240 -26.80 18.86 -4.30
CA THR A 240 -28.00 18.70 -3.47
C THR A 240 -28.28 19.91 -2.59
N ARG A 241 -27.28 20.78 -2.37
CA ARG A 241 -27.33 21.89 -1.41
C ARG A 241 -27.77 21.43 -0.01
N MET A 242 -27.18 20.33 0.49
CA MET A 242 -27.47 19.79 1.83
C MET A 242 -26.21 19.66 2.69
N GLY A 243 -26.35 19.79 4.00
CA GLY A 243 -25.27 19.64 4.98
C GLY A 243 -24.25 20.79 4.93
N ILE A 244 -23.08 20.61 5.54
CA ILE A 244 -22.10 21.69 5.67
C ILE A 244 -21.58 22.22 4.34
N GLY A 245 -21.54 21.39 3.30
CA GLY A 245 -21.12 21.83 1.97
C GLY A 245 -22.04 22.88 1.35
N GLN A 246 -23.34 22.91 1.71
CA GLN A 246 -24.25 23.97 1.28
C GLN A 246 -23.79 25.33 1.83
N MET A 247 -23.51 25.38 3.14
CA MET A 247 -23.05 26.60 3.79
C MET A 247 -21.70 27.05 3.23
N ILE A 248 -20.79 26.11 2.94
CA ILE A 248 -19.51 26.42 2.32
C ILE A 248 -19.73 27.03 0.93
N ASN A 249 -20.55 26.41 0.08
CA ASN A 249 -20.80 26.91 -1.27
C ASN A 249 -21.46 28.29 -1.24
N ASN A 250 -22.47 28.48 -0.40
CA ASN A 250 -23.11 29.78 -0.24
C ASN A 250 -22.09 30.85 0.21
N ALA A 251 -21.25 30.55 1.21
CA ALA A 251 -20.24 31.50 1.68
C ALA A 251 -19.17 31.80 0.62
N VAL A 252 -18.80 30.82 -0.21
CA VAL A 252 -17.91 31.02 -1.36
C VAL A 252 -18.58 31.91 -2.42
N ASP A 253 -19.85 31.64 -2.75
CA ASP A 253 -20.62 32.42 -3.74
C ASP A 253 -20.75 33.89 -3.33
N TYR A 254 -20.87 34.18 -2.02
CA TYR A 254 -20.91 35.53 -1.47
C TYR A 254 -19.53 36.14 -1.14
N ASN A 255 -18.42 35.44 -1.45
CA ASN A 255 -17.05 35.85 -1.10
C ASN A 255 -16.83 36.13 0.41
N GLU A 256 -17.57 35.45 1.28
CA GLU A 256 -17.46 35.57 2.74
C GLU A 256 -16.34 34.65 3.29
N TRP A 257 -15.08 34.96 2.98
CA TRP A 257 -13.91 34.11 3.31
C TRP A 257 -13.79 33.77 4.79
N ASN A 258 -14.22 34.69 5.65
CA ASN A 258 -14.28 34.47 7.08
C ASN A 258 -15.16 33.25 7.45
N ARG A 259 -16.40 33.21 6.93
CA ARG A 259 -17.34 32.11 7.16
C ARG A 259 -16.87 30.83 6.49
N VAL A 260 -16.29 30.90 5.29
CA VAL A 260 -15.69 29.74 4.62
C VAL A 260 -14.61 29.11 5.50
N GLY A 261 -13.69 29.92 6.03
CA GLY A 261 -12.62 29.46 6.89
C GLY A 261 -13.10 28.81 8.19
N PHE A 262 -14.12 29.39 8.83
CA PHE A 262 -14.76 28.77 9.99
C PHE A 262 -15.39 27.41 9.66
N LEU A 263 -16.17 27.31 8.58
CA LEU A 263 -16.82 26.05 8.19
C LEU A 263 -15.80 24.95 7.83
N LEU A 264 -14.71 25.32 7.14
CA LEU A 264 -13.64 24.39 6.78
C LEU A 264 -12.86 23.90 8.00
N THR A 265 -12.56 24.79 8.94
CA THR A 265 -11.89 24.40 10.19
C THR A 265 -12.79 23.54 11.08
N LEU A 266 -14.09 23.83 11.13
CA LEU A 266 -15.09 22.99 11.79
C LEU A 266 -15.10 21.57 11.18
N LEU A 267 -15.11 21.46 9.84
CA LEU A 267 -15.05 20.19 9.12
C LEU A 267 -13.75 19.42 9.40
N VAL A 268 -12.60 20.09 9.37
CA VAL A 268 -11.29 19.49 9.68
C VAL A 268 -11.25 19.01 11.13
N ALA A 269 -11.78 19.79 12.08
CA ALA A 269 -11.82 19.43 13.49
C ALA A 269 -12.65 18.16 13.72
N VAL A 270 -13.83 18.04 13.08
CA VAL A 270 -14.66 16.84 13.13
C VAL A 270 -13.93 15.62 12.56
N ILE A 271 -13.23 15.76 11.43
CA ILE A 271 -12.49 14.66 10.80
C ILE A 271 -11.32 14.21 11.69
N LEU A 272 -10.58 15.14 12.29
CA LEU A 272 -9.49 14.81 13.22
C LEU A 272 -10.03 14.15 14.49
N PHE A 273 -11.15 14.64 15.02
CA PHE A 273 -11.82 14.03 16.18
C PHE A 273 -12.26 12.58 15.88
N LEU A 274 -12.77 12.32 14.68
CA LEU A 274 -13.14 10.98 14.25
C LEU A 274 -11.92 10.08 14.06
N GLU A 275 -10.83 10.56 13.44
CA GLU A 275 -9.60 9.77 13.33
C GLU A 275 -9.05 9.39 14.72
N LEU A 276 -9.07 10.34 15.66
CA LEU A 276 -8.68 10.08 17.04
C LEU A 276 -9.62 9.05 17.71
N SER A 277 -10.93 9.20 17.53
CA SER A 277 -11.93 8.27 18.07
C SER A 277 -11.76 6.86 17.51
N ILE A 278 -11.53 6.73 16.20
CA ILE A 278 -11.26 5.45 15.53
C ILE A 278 -9.95 4.83 16.04
N TRP A 279 -8.90 5.64 16.21
CA TRP A 279 -7.65 5.18 16.77
C TRP A 279 -7.82 4.65 18.20
N LEU A 280 -8.58 5.36 19.04
CA LEU A 280 -8.91 4.92 20.41
C LEU A 280 -9.69 3.60 20.39
N ILE A 281 -10.76 3.52 19.60
CA ILE A 281 -11.58 2.30 19.46
C ILE A 281 -10.70 1.14 19.01
N ARG A 282 -9.83 1.36 18.02
CA ARG A 282 -8.93 0.31 17.50
C ARG A 282 -7.97 -0.20 18.58
N ASN A 283 -7.28 0.69 19.28
CA ASN A 283 -6.21 0.34 20.22
C ASN A 283 -6.73 -0.19 21.58
N TYR A 284 -7.97 0.16 21.97
CA TYR A 284 -8.54 -0.22 23.26
C TYR A 284 -9.65 -1.30 23.18
N ILE A 285 -10.35 -1.41 22.05
CA ILE A 285 -11.49 -2.32 21.90
C ILE A 285 -11.20 -3.44 20.89
N ILE A 286 -10.56 -3.13 19.76
CA ILE A 286 -10.38 -4.10 18.66
C ILE A 286 -9.09 -4.91 18.83
N GLU A 287 -7.97 -4.26 19.09
CA GLU A 287 -6.65 -4.89 19.14
C GLU A 287 -6.49 -5.71 20.42
N ASP A 288 -6.56 -7.04 20.27
CA ASP A 288 -6.27 -7.96 21.36
C ASP A 288 -4.75 -7.94 21.61
N LYS A 289 -4.34 -7.25 22.67
CA LYS A 289 -2.94 -7.29 23.13
C LYS A 289 -2.66 -8.68 23.68
N ASP A 290 -1.52 -9.26 23.32
CA ASP A 290 -1.07 -10.57 23.82
C ASP A 290 -1.16 -10.60 25.34
N PHE A 291 -2.11 -11.37 25.86
CA PHE A 291 -2.30 -11.53 27.29
C PHE A 291 -1.25 -12.49 27.83
N ARG A 292 -0.23 -11.94 28.48
CA ARG A 292 0.76 -12.73 29.22
C ARG A 292 0.15 -13.19 30.53
N ILE A 293 -0.12 -14.50 30.64
CA ILE A 293 -0.73 -15.11 31.84
C ILE A 293 0.17 -14.93 33.07
N ASP A 294 1.50 -15.00 32.87
CA ASP A 294 2.52 -14.74 33.89
C ASP A 294 2.90 -13.25 34.02
N GLY A 295 2.23 -12.37 33.27
CA GLY A 295 2.61 -10.96 33.16
C GLY A 295 2.66 -10.25 34.52
N LYS A 296 1.75 -10.59 35.44
CA LYS A 296 1.76 -10.04 36.81
C LYS A 296 3.02 -10.42 37.59
N GLU A 297 3.48 -11.66 37.46
CA GLU A 297 4.72 -12.12 38.10
C GLU A 297 5.94 -11.48 37.45
N GLN A 298 5.99 -11.43 36.11
CA GLN A 298 7.06 -10.75 35.38
C GLN A 298 7.18 -9.26 35.78
N ILE A 299 6.05 -8.55 35.89
CA ILE A 299 6.01 -7.14 36.31
C ILE A 299 6.56 -6.97 37.74
N LYS A 300 6.37 -7.94 38.64
CA LYS A 300 6.94 -7.91 39.99
C LYS A 300 8.47 -7.90 39.96
N PHE A 301 9.08 -8.73 39.11
CA PHE A 301 10.52 -8.76 38.89
C PHE A 301 11.02 -7.49 38.19
N ASP A 302 10.32 -7.03 37.15
CA ASP A 302 10.66 -5.79 36.44
C ASP A 302 10.62 -4.56 37.37
N LYS A 303 9.64 -4.51 38.29
CA LYS A 303 9.59 -3.48 39.34
C LYS A 303 10.80 -3.56 40.29
N ARG A 304 11.25 -4.77 40.69
CA ARG A 304 12.47 -4.95 41.51
C ARG A 304 13.71 -4.44 40.76
N ILE A 305 13.86 -4.79 39.49
CA ILE A 305 14.99 -4.35 38.64
C ILE A 305 14.96 -2.82 38.47
N ASN A 306 13.81 -2.23 38.14
CA ASN A 306 13.67 -0.79 37.97
C ASN A 306 13.91 -0.02 39.27
N LYS A 307 13.54 -0.59 40.42
CA LYS A 307 13.87 -0.02 41.75
C LYS A 307 15.37 0.02 42.01
N ILE A 308 16.11 -1.01 41.59
CA ILE A 308 17.59 -1.03 41.70
C ILE A 308 18.22 -0.01 40.75
N LYS A 309 17.75 0.06 39.50
CA LYS A 309 18.28 1.00 38.49
C LYS A 309 18.05 2.47 38.87
N SER A 310 16.90 2.79 39.46
CA SER A 310 16.53 4.17 39.84
C SER A 310 17.15 4.65 41.16
N GLN A 311 17.72 3.77 41.99
CA GLN A 311 18.34 4.17 43.24
C GLN A 311 19.69 4.88 43.02
N LYS A 312 19.87 6.02 43.71
CA LYS A 312 21.16 6.74 43.77
C LYS A 312 22.27 5.81 44.27
N ASP A 313 23.44 5.86 43.63
CA ASP A 313 24.56 4.93 43.85
C ASP A 313 25.01 4.85 45.31
N ILE A 314 25.12 6.01 45.99
CA ILE A 314 25.50 6.09 47.40
C ILE A 314 24.48 5.38 48.29
N ASN A 315 23.18 5.65 48.09
CA ASN A 315 22.12 5.03 48.88
C ASN A 315 22.02 3.52 48.62
N PHE A 316 22.27 3.09 47.38
CA PHE A 316 22.31 1.69 47.01
C PHE A 316 23.46 0.96 47.74
N TYR A 317 24.67 1.54 47.73
CA TYR A 317 25.85 0.96 48.36
C TYR A 317 25.71 0.88 49.88
N ILE A 318 25.24 1.95 50.53
CA ILE A 318 24.99 1.97 51.97
C ILE A 318 24.03 0.84 52.37
N LYS A 319 22.91 0.71 51.64
CA LYS A 319 21.86 -0.25 51.98
C LYS A 319 22.22 -1.69 51.65
N ASN A 320 22.87 -1.95 50.51
CA ASN A 320 23.07 -3.30 49.99
C ASN A 320 24.50 -3.82 50.15
N VAL A 321 25.41 -3.05 50.76
CA VAL A 321 26.80 -3.48 51.00
C VAL A 321 27.20 -3.12 52.42
N LEU A 322 27.19 -1.82 52.75
CA LEU A 322 27.75 -1.32 54.00
C LEU A 322 26.96 -1.76 55.25
N CYS A 323 25.64 -1.68 55.19
CA CYS A 323 24.76 -1.94 56.34
C CYS A 323 24.13 -3.33 56.35
N LEU A 324 24.44 -4.21 55.38
CA LEU A 324 23.75 -5.49 55.21
C LEU A 324 23.78 -6.37 56.48
N ASP A 325 24.96 -6.55 57.06
CA ASP A 325 25.14 -7.44 58.21
C ASP A 325 24.56 -6.85 59.49
N ILE A 326 24.65 -5.53 59.66
CA ILE A 326 24.06 -4.83 60.79
C ILE A 326 22.53 -4.83 60.67
N ASP A 327 21.98 -4.64 59.48
CA ASP A 327 20.54 -4.71 59.24
C ASP A 327 19.99 -6.10 59.53
N LYS A 328 20.72 -7.17 59.20
CA LYS A 328 20.36 -8.55 59.61
C LYS A 328 20.35 -8.71 61.13
N LYS A 329 21.42 -8.27 61.81
CA LYS A 329 21.52 -8.33 63.28
C LYS A 329 20.41 -7.54 63.99
N ILE A 330 19.99 -6.41 63.40
CA ILE A 330 18.86 -5.60 63.90
C ILE A 330 17.54 -6.36 63.76
N THR A 331 17.28 -7.03 62.63
CA THR A 331 16.06 -7.82 62.43
C THR A 331 15.96 -9.06 63.31
N ASP A 332 17.09 -9.71 63.61
CA ASP A 332 17.13 -10.93 64.42
C ASP A 332 17.11 -10.64 65.94
N SER A 333 17.38 -9.39 66.34
CA SER A 333 17.41 -8.96 67.74
C SER A 333 16.01 -8.85 68.34
N LYS A 334 15.68 -9.74 69.27
CA LYS A 334 14.45 -9.67 70.08
C LYS A 334 14.52 -8.67 71.26
N ASN A 335 15.73 -8.25 71.65
CA ASN A 335 15.95 -7.37 72.82
C ASN A 335 16.11 -5.90 72.41
N LYS A 336 15.23 -5.03 72.92
CA LYS A 336 15.08 -3.61 72.55
C LYS A 336 16.36 -2.79 72.77
N GLU A 337 17.16 -3.14 73.76
CA GLU A 337 18.39 -2.44 74.11
C GLU A 337 19.57 -2.76 73.18
N ASN A 338 19.71 -4.04 72.80
CA ASN A 338 20.67 -4.47 71.78
C ASN A 338 20.33 -3.88 70.41
N THR A 339 19.04 -3.78 70.07
CA THR A 339 18.61 -3.15 68.82
C THR A 339 18.99 -1.67 68.77
N LYS A 340 18.91 -0.93 69.89
CA LYS A 340 19.36 0.48 69.96
C LYS A 340 20.86 0.61 69.70
N LYS A 341 21.70 -0.22 70.35
CA LYS A 341 23.16 -0.23 70.14
C LYS A 341 23.53 -0.51 68.68
N LEU A 342 22.88 -1.48 68.06
CA LEU A 342 23.11 -1.82 66.65
C LEU A 342 22.68 -0.70 65.69
N VAL A 343 21.59 0.03 65.99
CA VAL A 343 21.16 1.19 65.20
C VAL A 343 22.16 2.35 65.32
N GLU A 344 22.77 2.53 66.48
CA GLU A 344 23.79 3.54 66.71
C GLU A 344 25.09 3.22 65.96
N GLN A 345 25.55 1.97 66.05
CA GLN A 345 26.66 1.45 65.23
C GLN A 345 26.41 1.61 63.73
N LYS A 346 25.17 1.40 63.27
CA LYS A 346 24.78 1.63 61.88
C LYS A 346 24.95 3.09 61.46
N LYS A 347 24.52 4.04 62.30
CA LYS A 347 24.63 5.48 62.01
C LYS A 347 26.09 5.92 61.93
N GLU A 348 26.91 5.43 62.85
CA GLU A 348 28.33 5.72 62.91
C GLU A 348 29.05 5.22 61.64
N LEU A 349 28.80 3.97 61.23
CA LEU A 349 29.34 3.42 59.99
C LEU A 349 28.94 4.21 58.75
N ILE A 350 27.70 4.66 58.67
CA ILE A 350 27.22 5.48 57.54
C ILE A 350 27.94 6.83 57.50
N ASN A 351 28.13 7.47 58.66
CA ASN A 351 28.81 8.76 58.74
C ASN A 351 30.28 8.60 58.37
N ASN A 352 30.98 7.63 58.95
CA ASN A 352 32.39 7.36 58.66
C ASN A 352 32.63 7.08 57.16
N PHE A 353 31.73 6.31 56.53
CA PHE A 353 31.80 6.06 55.09
C PHE A 353 31.59 7.32 54.26
N LYS A 354 30.61 8.17 54.61
CA LYS A 354 30.34 9.40 53.87
C LYS A 354 31.49 10.39 53.99
N THR A 355 32.07 10.52 55.18
CA THR A 355 33.22 11.40 55.44
C THR A 355 34.47 10.91 54.71
N ASP A 356 34.75 9.61 54.72
CA ASP A 356 35.88 9.02 53.98
C ASP A 356 35.74 9.19 52.46
N LEU A 357 34.52 9.03 51.94
CA LEU A 357 34.27 9.24 50.52
C LEU A 357 34.42 10.73 50.12
N SER A 358 33.94 11.66 50.96
CA SER A 358 34.08 13.09 50.68
C SER A 358 35.52 13.57 50.75
N THR A 359 36.30 13.15 51.75
CA THR A 359 37.72 13.53 51.88
C THR A 359 38.54 13.04 50.70
N LYS A 360 38.31 11.80 50.23
CA LYS A 360 38.97 11.26 49.03
C LYS A 360 38.63 12.03 47.76
N ILE A 361 37.37 12.46 47.60
CA ILE A 361 36.95 13.27 46.45
C ILE A 361 37.55 14.69 46.52
N GLU A 362 37.62 15.30 47.71
CA GLU A 362 38.23 16.61 47.90
C GLU A 362 39.73 16.59 47.61
N SER A 363 40.43 15.56 48.10
CA SER A 363 41.84 15.31 47.78
C SER A 363 42.09 15.17 46.28
N ASP A 364 41.23 14.44 45.55
CA ASP A 364 41.32 14.30 44.08
C ASP A 364 41.17 15.67 43.39
N ILE A 365 40.22 16.50 43.84
CA ILE A 365 39.95 17.84 43.30
C ILE A 365 41.13 18.78 43.55
N GLU A 366 41.71 18.75 44.75
CA GLU A 366 42.84 19.58 45.13
C GLU A 366 44.11 19.20 44.34
N THR A 367 44.36 17.90 44.22
CA THR A 367 45.46 17.36 43.39
C THR A 367 45.31 17.81 41.93
N TYR A 368 44.11 17.73 41.37
CA TYR A 368 43.84 18.20 40.01
C TYR A 368 44.00 19.73 39.87
N LYS A 369 43.55 20.53 40.84
CA LYS A 369 43.74 21.99 40.82
C LYS A 369 45.22 22.37 40.84
N ASN A 370 46.02 21.69 41.65
CA ASN A 370 47.46 21.91 41.75
C ASN A 370 48.19 21.54 40.45
N LEU A 371 47.85 20.39 39.85
CA LEU A 371 48.42 19.94 38.57
C LEU A 371 47.97 20.82 37.38
N LYS A 372 46.72 21.30 37.39
CA LYS A 372 46.23 22.22 36.35
C LYS A 372 46.89 23.59 36.41
N LYS A 373 47.24 24.07 37.61
CA LYS A 373 47.99 25.32 37.80
C LYS A 373 49.42 25.20 37.29
N SER A 374 50.07 24.04 37.48
CA SER A 374 51.44 23.84 37.02
C SER A 374 51.55 23.53 35.52
N ASN A 375 50.64 22.74 34.94
CA ASN A 375 50.66 22.37 33.51
C ASN A 375 49.24 22.23 32.91
N PRO A 376 48.69 23.29 32.29
CA PRO A 376 47.29 23.30 31.85
C PRO A 376 46.95 22.35 30.68
N ASN A 377 47.94 21.94 29.88
CA ASN A 377 47.74 21.11 28.67
C ASN A 377 48.42 19.72 28.72
N SER A 378 48.83 19.22 29.90
CA SER A 378 49.51 17.92 29.98
C SER A 378 48.55 16.72 30.05
N PHE A 379 48.98 15.60 29.47
CA PHE A 379 48.29 14.31 29.62
C PHE A 379 48.30 13.78 31.06
N ASP A 380 49.12 14.36 31.94
CA ASP A 380 49.25 14.01 33.35
C ASP A 380 48.03 14.44 34.18
N LEU A 381 47.13 15.27 33.62
CA LEU A 381 45.82 15.59 34.20
C LEU A 381 44.87 14.38 34.24
N TYR A 382 45.28 13.25 33.65
CA TYR A 382 44.51 12.02 33.57
C TYR A 382 45.29 10.83 34.15
N ALA A 383 44.71 10.19 35.16
CA ALA A 383 45.20 8.93 35.72
C ALA A 383 44.78 7.75 34.82
N LYS A 384 45.75 6.90 34.44
CA LYS A 384 45.47 5.64 33.76
C LYS A 384 45.05 4.60 34.77
N ASP A 385 43.87 4.03 34.59
CA ASP A 385 43.38 2.94 35.44
C ASP A 385 43.76 1.60 34.80
N PHE A 386 44.52 0.78 35.53
CA PHE A 386 45.10 -0.46 34.98
C PHE A 386 44.06 -1.56 34.75
N GLU A 387 42.94 -1.54 35.47
CA GLU A 387 41.87 -2.55 35.36
C GLU A 387 40.93 -2.31 34.17
N THR A 388 40.66 -1.04 33.82
CA THR A 388 39.71 -0.69 32.76
C THR A 388 40.40 -0.26 31.45
N GLY A 389 41.70 0.01 31.47
CA GLY A 389 42.47 0.50 30.32
C GLY A 389 42.14 1.94 29.91
N LEU A 390 41.18 2.58 30.59
CA LEU A 390 40.70 3.94 30.34
C LEU A 390 41.48 4.96 31.18
N ARG A 391 41.63 6.17 30.65
CA ARG A 391 42.21 7.31 31.37
C ARG A 391 41.10 8.18 31.95
N TYR A 392 41.10 8.38 33.27
CA TYR A 392 40.15 9.24 33.97
C TYR A 392 40.82 10.53 34.40
N ARG A 393 40.10 11.64 34.35
CA ARG A 393 40.59 12.92 34.89
C ARG A 393 40.80 12.78 36.41
N ILE A 394 41.90 13.31 36.93
CA ILE A 394 42.34 13.07 38.33
C ILE A 394 41.26 13.44 39.35
N ASP A 395 40.56 14.56 39.15
CA ASP A 395 39.45 15.03 40.01
C ASP A 395 38.22 14.10 40.07
N LYS A 396 38.20 13.04 39.25
CA LYS A 396 37.08 12.10 39.15
C LYS A 396 37.48 10.66 39.47
N VAL A 397 38.72 10.38 39.83
CA VAL A 397 39.23 9.00 39.98
C VAL A 397 38.43 8.23 41.03
N ASN A 398 38.34 8.70 42.28
CA ASN A 398 37.59 8.00 43.32
C ASN A 398 36.08 7.98 43.05
N LYS A 399 35.54 9.03 42.43
CA LYS A 399 34.14 9.11 42.01
C LYS A 399 33.78 8.07 40.95
N VAL A 400 34.66 7.87 39.98
CA VAL A 400 34.48 6.88 38.90
C VAL A 400 34.69 5.46 39.43
N LYS A 401 35.74 5.22 40.23
CA LYS A 401 35.99 3.91 40.88
C LYS A 401 34.81 3.48 41.76
N PHE A 402 34.28 4.39 42.57
CA PHE A 402 33.09 4.12 43.38
C PHE A 402 31.88 3.78 42.50
N LYS A 403 31.64 4.55 41.43
CA LYS A 403 30.52 4.30 40.51
C LYS A 403 30.66 2.97 39.78
N PHE A 404 31.88 2.59 39.37
CA PHE A 404 32.17 1.32 38.72
C PHE A 404 31.86 0.14 39.65
N LYS A 405 32.40 0.18 40.87
CA LYS A 405 32.13 -0.82 41.92
C LYS A 405 30.63 -0.95 42.22
N VAL A 406 29.90 0.17 42.31
CA VAL A 406 28.45 0.14 42.52
C VAL A 406 27.70 -0.46 41.32
N ASN A 407 28.12 -0.15 40.09
CA ASN A 407 27.50 -0.69 38.89
C ASN A 407 27.72 -2.20 38.74
N GLU A 408 28.90 -2.70 39.08
CA GLU A 408 29.20 -4.14 39.08
C GLU A 408 28.25 -4.89 40.03
N ILE A 409 28.12 -4.40 41.27
CA ILE A 409 27.22 -4.98 42.28
C ILE A 409 25.74 -4.86 41.86
N LYS A 410 25.34 -3.73 41.27
CA LYS A 410 23.99 -3.54 40.71
C LYS A 410 23.71 -4.56 39.60
N ASN A 411 24.67 -4.78 38.70
CA ASN A 411 24.53 -5.70 37.58
C ASN A 411 24.42 -7.15 38.04
N ALA A 412 25.28 -7.58 38.98
CA ALA A 412 25.22 -8.92 39.56
C ALA A 412 23.85 -9.19 40.22
N LYS A 413 23.33 -8.22 40.98
CA LYS A 413 22.01 -8.33 41.62
C LYS A 413 20.85 -8.30 40.62
N ILE A 414 21.01 -7.61 39.49
CA ILE A 414 20.04 -7.63 38.39
C ILE A 414 20.06 -9.00 37.69
N GLU A 415 21.22 -9.62 37.50
CA GLU A 415 21.33 -10.99 36.96
C GLU A 415 20.71 -12.03 37.88
N GLU A 416 20.94 -11.95 39.18
CA GLU A 416 20.28 -12.82 40.17
C GLU A 416 18.75 -12.75 40.04
N ILE A 417 18.17 -11.55 39.97
CA ILE A 417 16.72 -11.35 39.80
C ILE A 417 16.23 -11.86 38.43
N LYS A 418 17.05 -11.80 37.38
CA LYS A 418 16.71 -12.36 36.06
C LYS A 418 16.70 -13.89 36.11
N ASN A 419 17.62 -14.50 36.84
CA ASN A 419 17.65 -15.94 37.03
C ASN A 419 16.44 -16.41 37.85
N GLU A 420 16.12 -15.73 38.97
CA GLU A 420 14.89 -15.99 39.74
C GLU A 420 13.62 -15.89 38.86
N ARG A 421 13.57 -14.90 37.96
CA ARG A 421 12.46 -14.73 37.01
C ARG A 421 12.38 -15.91 36.03
N ALA A 422 13.52 -16.40 35.54
CA ALA A 422 13.56 -17.52 34.60
C ALA A 422 13.07 -18.81 35.26
N ASP A 423 13.49 -19.06 36.50
CA ASP A 423 13.05 -20.23 37.28
C ASP A 423 11.56 -20.15 37.62
N ALA A 424 11.07 -18.98 38.05
CA ALA A 424 9.65 -18.76 38.29
C ALA A 424 8.82 -18.97 37.02
N HIS A 425 9.29 -18.49 35.87
CA HIS A 425 8.62 -18.71 34.58
C HIS A 425 8.59 -20.18 34.19
N LYS A 426 9.67 -20.93 34.43
CA LYS A 426 9.73 -22.36 34.18
C LYS A 426 8.73 -23.13 35.05
N ASN A 427 8.71 -22.87 36.36
CA ASN A 427 7.75 -23.45 37.30
C ASN A 427 6.29 -23.10 36.94
N PHE A 428 6.07 -21.89 36.42
CA PHE A 428 4.76 -21.46 35.95
C PHE A 428 4.29 -22.26 34.72
N ILE A 429 5.17 -22.52 33.75
CA ILE A 429 4.88 -23.34 32.56
C ILE A 429 4.57 -24.78 32.97
N GLU A 430 5.33 -25.36 33.90
CA GLU A 430 5.13 -26.73 34.38
C GLU A 430 3.77 -26.92 35.09
N ASN A 431 3.25 -25.87 35.74
CA ASN A 431 1.96 -25.86 36.45
C ASN A 431 0.77 -25.39 35.60
N LEU A 432 0.98 -25.16 34.29
CA LEU A 432 -0.02 -24.61 33.40
C LEU A 432 -0.98 -25.71 32.91
N SER A 433 -2.26 -25.54 33.18
CA SER A 433 -3.32 -26.41 32.65
C SER A 433 -4.22 -25.65 31.68
N VAL A 434 -4.76 -26.35 30.66
CA VAL A 434 -5.65 -25.79 29.64
C VAL A 434 -6.84 -25.06 30.27
N GLU A 435 -7.37 -25.57 31.38
CA GLU A 435 -8.49 -24.95 32.09
C GLU A 435 -8.11 -23.64 32.81
N LYS A 436 -6.93 -23.57 33.44
CA LYS A 436 -6.42 -22.31 34.02
C LYS A 436 -6.25 -21.24 32.94
N VAL A 437 -5.75 -21.64 31.76
CA VAL A 437 -5.58 -20.74 30.62
C VAL A 437 -6.93 -20.18 30.18
N LEU A 438 -7.93 -21.03 29.94
CA LEU A 438 -9.27 -20.62 29.51
C LEU A 438 -9.97 -19.71 30.54
N ARG A 439 -9.87 -20.01 31.84
CA ARG A 439 -10.47 -19.17 32.90
C ARG A 439 -9.79 -17.80 33.02
N SER A 440 -8.51 -17.72 32.68
CA SER A 440 -7.72 -16.48 32.75
C SER A 440 -7.85 -15.60 31.50
N GLU A 441 -8.48 -16.09 30.43
CA GLU A 441 -8.65 -15.35 29.19
C GLU A 441 -9.53 -14.10 29.40
N PRO A 442 -9.05 -12.90 29.03
CA PRO A 442 -9.84 -11.69 29.17
C PRO A 442 -11.07 -11.75 28.26
N LYS A 443 -12.26 -11.46 28.81
CA LYS A 443 -13.53 -11.44 28.07
C LYS A 443 -13.66 -10.23 27.13
N ASN A 444 -12.69 -10.03 26.23
CA ASN A 444 -12.63 -8.89 25.29
C ASN A 444 -13.83 -8.87 24.33
N TYR A 445 -14.47 -10.02 24.09
CA TYR A 445 -15.69 -10.11 23.29
C TYR A 445 -16.84 -9.23 23.85
N ILE A 446 -16.90 -9.01 25.16
CA ILE A 446 -17.92 -8.15 25.80
C ILE A 446 -17.78 -6.71 25.32
N LYS A 447 -16.54 -6.19 25.28
CA LYS A 447 -16.27 -4.82 24.80
C LYS A 447 -16.75 -4.63 23.36
N ARG A 448 -16.62 -5.66 22.53
CA ARG A 448 -17.07 -5.64 21.13
C ARG A 448 -18.58 -5.67 21.00
N ILE A 449 -19.26 -6.48 21.82
CA ILE A 449 -20.74 -6.51 21.88
C ILE A 449 -21.26 -5.12 22.27
N VAL A 450 -20.69 -4.50 23.30
CA VAL A 450 -21.07 -3.14 23.73
C VAL A 450 -20.84 -2.13 22.60
N LEU A 451 -19.70 -2.20 21.91
CA LEU A 451 -19.42 -1.33 20.76
C LEU A 451 -20.46 -1.51 19.64
N TYR A 452 -20.80 -2.75 19.28
CA TYR A 452 -21.83 -3.02 18.27
C TYR A 452 -23.22 -2.54 18.70
N ALA A 453 -23.56 -2.65 19.98
CA ALA A 453 -24.82 -2.13 20.51
C ALA A 453 -24.88 -0.59 20.43
N ILE A 454 -23.77 0.11 20.74
CA ILE A 454 -23.68 1.57 20.58
C ILE A 454 -23.84 1.97 19.11
N ILE A 455 -23.14 1.29 18.20
CA ILE A 455 -23.25 1.54 16.75
C ILE A 455 -24.67 1.34 16.27
N LEU A 456 -25.34 0.26 16.71
CA LEU A 456 -26.71 -0.05 16.32
C LEU A 456 -27.73 0.94 16.92
N GLY A 457 -27.56 1.33 18.18
CA GLY A 457 -28.38 2.36 18.82
C GLY A 457 -28.23 3.73 18.13
N PHE A 458 -27.00 4.13 17.85
CA PHE A 458 -26.74 5.37 17.09
C PHE A 458 -27.29 5.27 15.66
N PHE A 459 -27.22 4.10 15.02
CA PHE A 459 -27.79 3.89 13.69
C PHE A 459 -29.32 4.07 13.69
N ILE A 460 -30.03 3.46 14.63
CA ILE A 460 -31.48 3.64 14.78
C ILE A 460 -31.80 5.12 15.00
N TYR A 461 -31.05 5.81 15.87
CA TYR A 461 -31.22 7.24 16.07
C TYR A 461 -30.98 8.04 14.77
N THR A 462 -29.91 7.77 14.01
CA THR A 462 -29.68 8.47 12.74
C THR A 462 -30.80 8.26 11.74
N LEU A 463 -31.44 7.07 11.70
CA LEU A 463 -32.59 6.84 10.81
C LEU A 463 -33.80 7.71 11.17
N THR A 464 -34.00 8.05 12.45
CA THR A 464 -35.09 8.93 12.89
C THR A 464 -34.92 10.39 12.49
N LEU A 465 -33.68 10.82 12.21
CA LEU A 465 -33.35 12.19 11.80
C LEU A 465 -33.39 12.39 10.28
N LEU A 466 -33.51 11.32 9.48
CA LEU A 466 -33.51 11.43 8.03
C LEU A 466 -34.88 11.88 7.52
N GLU A 467 -34.89 12.95 6.74
CA GLU A 467 -36.09 13.46 6.11
C GLU A 467 -36.40 12.66 4.84
N PHE A 468 -37.43 11.82 4.90
CA PHE A 468 -37.93 11.10 3.73
C PHE A 468 -39.07 11.88 3.07
N LYS A 469 -38.87 12.30 1.81
CA LYS A 469 -39.90 12.94 0.99
C LYS A 469 -39.92 12.28 -0.38
N LEU A 470 -41.04 11.66 -0.76
CA LEU A 470 -41.20 11.11 -2.11
C LEU A 470 -41.71 12.20 -3.05
N SER A 471 -41.10 12.33 -4.23
CA SER A 471 -41.54 13.24 -5.29
C SER A 471 -42.93 12.91 -5.83
N SER A 472 -43.56 13.87 -6.52
CA SER A 472 -44.86 13.65 -7.18
C SER A 472 -44.79 12.53 -8.22
N LYS A 473 -45.91 11.84 -8.45
CA LYS A 473 -45.99 10.73 -9.42
C LYS A 473 -45.57 11.17 -10.83
N GLU A 474 -45.99 12.36 -11.25
CA GLU A 474 -45.62 12.96 -12.53
C GLU A 474 -44.11 13.15 -12.67
N LEU A 475 -43.45 13.67 -11.62
CA LEU A 475 -42.00 13.87 -11.62
C LEU A 475 -41.26 12.53 -11.66
N ILE A 476 -41.75 11.51 -10.95
CA ILE A 476 -41.18 10.15 -10.98
C ILE A 476 -41.31 9.52 -12.37
N GLU A 477 -42.45 9.67 -13.03
CA GLU A 477 -42.67 9.14 -14.38
C GLU A 477 -41.79 9.86 -15.42
N ALA A 478 -41.70 11.18 -15.35
CA ALA A 478 -40.75 11.96 -16.15
C ALA A 478 -39.29 11.51 -15.88
N THR A 479 -38.93 11.28 -14.62
CA THR A 479 -37.60 10.81 -14.23
C THR A 479 -37.28 9.42 -14.80
N ASN A 480 -38.24 8.49 -14.75
CA ASN A 480 -38.09 7.16 -15.33
C ASN A 480 -37.87 7.24 -16.85
N LYS A 481 -38.60 8.13 -17.54
CA LYS A 481 -38.42 8.39 -18.96
C LYS A 481 -37.02 8.95 -19.25
N ASN A 482 -36.60 9.96 -18.49
CA ASN A 482 -35.27 10.56 -18.61
C ASN A 482 -34.15 9.53 -18.38
N LEU A 483 -34.31 8.63 -17.40
CA LEU A 483 -33.37 7.52 -17.15
C LEU A 483 -33.25 6.55 -18.33
N LEU A 484 -34.35 6.28 -19.03
CA LEU A 484 -34.32 5.46 -20.25
C LEU A 484 -33.61 6.19 -21.39
N GLU A 485 -33.67 7.52 -21.45
CA GLU A 485 -32.91 8.33 -22.41
C GLU A 485 -31.41 8.30 -22.13
N ILE A 486 -30.98 8.26 -20.85
CA ILE A 486 -29.56 8.08 -20.49
C ILE A 486 -28.99 6.78 -21.07
N LEU A 487 -29.81 5.73 -21.21
CA LEU A 487 -29.38 4.47 -21.82
C LEU A 487 -29.27 4.55 -23.35
N LYS A 488 -29.90 5.54 -24.00
CA LYS A 488 -29.80 5.81 -25.45
C LYS A 488 -28.53 6.63 -25.74
N ILE A 489 -27.39 5.97 -25.59
CA ILE A 489 -26.07 6.58 -25.73
C ILE A 489 -25.90 7.24 -27.11
N ASN A 490 -25.57 8.53 -27.12
CA ASN A 490 -25.18 9.24 -28.34
C ASN A 490 -23.74 8.87 -28.74
N TRP A 491 -23.57 7.82 -29.55
CA TRP A 491 -22.25 7.33 -29.98
C TRP A 491 -21.40 8.37 -30.72
N SER A 492 -22.02 9.36 -31.37
CA SER A 492 -21.27 10.42 -32.07
C SER A 492 -20.48 11.31 -31.11
N SER A 493 -21.07 11.62 -29.95
CA SER A 493 -20.46 12.44 -28.90
C SER A 493 -19.21 11.82 -28.27
N LEU A 494 -19.01 10.50 -28.44
CA LEU A 494 -17.81 9.84 -27.96
C LEU A 494 -16.54 10.36 -28.64
N PHE A 495 -16.60 10.59 -29.95
CA PHE A 495 -15.44 10.90 -30.77
C PHE A 495 -15.46 12.31 -31.37
N ILE A 496 -16.63 12.84 -31.70
CA ILE A 496 -16.79 14.11 -32.40
C ILE A 496 -17.49 15.11 -31.48
N SER A 497 -16.98 16.33 -31.40
CA SER A 497 -17.60 17.45 -30.68
C SER A 497 -18.34 18.39 -31.63
N LYS A 498 -19.22 19.22 -31.08
CA LYS A 498 -19.89 20.31 -31.81
C LYS A 498 -18.87 21.25 -32.47
N ALA A 499 -17.78 21.56 -31.77
CA ALA A 499 -16.70 22.42 -32.28
C ALA A 499 -15.97 21.83 -33.50
N ASN A 500 -15.97 20.50 -33.67
CA ASN A 500 -15.34 19.80 -34.78
C ASN A 500 -16.34 19.40 -35.88
N GLY A 501 -17.48 20.10 -35.98
CA GLY A 501 -18.49 19.87 -37.01
C GLY A 501 -19.44 18.69 -36.73
N GLY A 502 -19.55 18.25 -35.47
CA GLY A 502 -20.52 17.23 -35.07
C GLY A 502 -21.93 17.80 -34.90
N ASN A 503 -22.96 17.04 -35.33
CA ASN A 503 -24.39 17.37 -35.12
C ASN A 503 -24.86 17.16 -33.67
N ASN A 504 -23.98 17.24 -32.68
CA ASN A 504 -24.30 16.98 -31.28
C ASN A 504 -24.21 18.24 -30.42
N ASN A 505 -24.85 18.20 -29.24
CA ASN A 505 -24.90 19.34 -28.32
C ASN A 505 -23.66 19.44 -27.43
N ALA A 506 -22.74 18.48 -27.53
CA ALA A 506 -21.57 18.37 -26.66
C ALA A 506 -20.44 19.31 -27.12
N PRO A 507 -19.97 20.26 -26.28
CA PRO A 507 -18.85 21.15 -26.61
C PRO A 507 -17.53 20.40 -26.84
N TYR A 508 -17.33 19.28 -26.15
CA TYR A 508 -16.13 18.44 -26.24
C TYR A 508 -16.51 16.98 -26.48
N SER A 509 -15.62 16.22 -27.13
CA SER A 509 -15.80 14.77 -27.27
C SER A 509 -15.50 14.08 -25.95
N VAL A 510 -16.20 12.97 -25.67
CA VAL A 510 -15.97 12.20 -24.43
C VAL A 510 -14.53 11.70 -24.35
N MET A 511 -13.91 11.31 -25.47
CA MET A 511 -12.50 10.88 -25.49
C MET A 511 -11.54 12.00 -25.08
N TYR A 512 -11.82 13.25 -25.49
CA TYR A 512 -11.03 14.40 -25.04
C TYR A 512 -11.18 14.61 -23.53
N LEU A 513 -12.40 14.56 -23.01
CA LEU A 513 -12.67 14.72 -21.57
C LEU A 513 -12.02 13.62 -20.73
N LEU A 514 -12.04 12.37 -21.22
CA LEU A 514 -11.37 11.25 -20.57
C LEU A 514 -9.84 11.41 -20.59
N TYR A 515 -9.29 11.91 -21.69
CA TYR A 515 -7.87 12.19 -21.82
C TYR A 515 -7.43 13.35 -20.89
N GLU A 516 -8.18 14.45 -20.85
CA GLU A 516 -7.96 15.55 -19.90
C GLU A 516 -7.98 15.05 -18.45
N THR A 517 -8.98 14.25 -18.10
CA THR A 517 -9.11 13.63 -16.77
C THR A 517 -7.91 12.72 -16.45
N LEU A 518 -7.45 11.94 -17.43
CA LEU A 518 -6.26 11.10 -17.30
C LEU A 518 -5.01 11.97 -17.04
N SER A 519 -4.84 13.05 -17.80
CA SER A 519 -3.70 13.96 -17.66
C SER A 519 -3.69 14.64 -16.29
N ILE A 520 -4.83 15.15 -15.81
CA ILE A 520 -4.97 15.72 -14.45
C ILE A 520 -4.56 14.68 -13.40
N ALA A 521 -5.08 13.45 -13.51
CA ALA A 521 -4.80 12.37 -12.57
C ALA A 521 -3.32 11.95 -12.60
N VAL A 522 -2.70 11.82 -13.77
CA VAL A 522 -1.28 11.42 -13.89
C VAL A 522 -0.38 12.48 -13.28
N VAL A 523 -0.54 13.76 -13.65
CA VAL A 523 0.32 14.84 -13.17
C VAL A 523 0.15 15.06 -11.67
N GLY A 524 -1.10 15.11 -11.19
CA GLY A 524 -1.40 15.28 -9.77
C GLY A 524 -0.87 14.12 -8.92
N THR A 525 -1.01 12.87 -9.40
CA THR A 525 -0.46 11.70 -8.70
C THR A 525 1.06 11.71 -8.70
N PHE A 526 1.70 12.05 -9.82
CA PHE A 526 3.15 12.01 -9.94
C PHE A 526 3.84 13.04 -9.05
N ILE A 527 3.44 14.32 -9.14
CA ILE A 527 4.01 15.39 -8.30
C ILE A 527 3.72 15.09 -6.82
N GLY A 528 2.46 14.75 -6.50
CA GLY A 528 2.07 14.41 -5.13
C GLY A 528 2.84 13.22 -4.58
N ALA A 529 3.13 12.19 -5.40
CA ALA A 529 3.90 11.02 -4.99
C ALA A 529 5.37 11.31 -4.70
N VAL A 530 6.00 12.17 -5.49
CA VAL A 530 7.40 12.58 -5.25
C VAL A 530 7.50 13.30 -3.90
N ILE A 531 6.62 14.27 -3.66
CA ILE A 531 6.59 15.03 -2.40
C ILE A 531 6.23 14.11 -1.23
N ALA A 532 5.22 13.25 -1.39
CA ALA A 532 4.78 12.30 -0.37
C ALA A 532 5.86 11.26 0.00
N TYR A 533 6.74 10.88 -0.92
CA TYR A 533 7.84 9.96 -0.62
C TYR A 533 8.86 10.63 0.31
N VAL A 534 9.19 11.91 0.05
CA VAL A 534 10.09 12.70 0.90
C VAL A 534 9.44 12.96 2.27
N LEU A 535 8.19 13.45 2.31
CA LEU A 535 7.49 13.70 3.57
C LEU A 535 7.24 12.41 4.37
N GLY A 536 6.99 11.28 3.70
CA GLY A 536 6.86 9.98 4.35
C GLY A 536 8.14 9.56 5.07
N MET A 537 9.29 9.83 4.47
CA MET A 537 10.59 9.56 5.06
C MET A 537 10.85 10.46 6.27
N LEU A 538 10.52 11.76 6.16
CA LEU A 538 10.60 12.73 7.26
C LEU A 538 9.59 12.45 8.38
N SER A 539 8.51 11.70 8.10
CA SER A 539 7.50 11.33 9.09
C SER A 539 7.83 10.03 9.85
N SER A 540 8.86 9.28 9.44
CA SER A 540 9.22 7.98 10.04
C SER A 540 10.14 8.16 11.24
N GLU A 541 9.71 7.70 12.42
CA GLU A 541 10.52 7.72 13.65
C GLU A 541 11.73 6.76 13.56
N LYS A 542 11.76 5.85 12.58
CA LYS A 542 12.89 4.94 12.34
C LYS A 542 14.01 5.57 11.48
N ILE A 543 13.69 6.58 10.68
CA ILE A 543 14.65 7.20 9.76
C ILE A 543 15.16 8.53 10.34
N VAL A 544 14.26 9.36 10.88
CA VAL A 544 14.60 10.65 11.48
C VAL A 544 14.33 10.69 12.99
N ASN A 545 14.80 11.73 13.66
CA ASN A 545 14.53 11.92 15.09
C ASN A 545 13.02 11.99 15.37
N LYS A 546 12.60 11.37 16.47
CA LYS A 546 11.22 11.28 16.96
C LYS A 546 10.47 12.62 16.96
N TYR A 547 11.12 13.71 17.37
CA TYR A 547 10.49 15.03 17.42
C TYR A 547 10.19 15.58 16.02
N VAL A 548 11.14 15.44 15.10
CA VAL A 548 10.97 15.86 13.69
C VAL A 548 9.87 15.04 13.03
N ALA A 549 9.92 13.71 13.20
CA ALA A 549 8.88 12.81 12.70
C ALA A 549 7.49 13.23 13.15
N ARG A 550 7.30 13.51 14.44
CA ARG A 550 5.99 13.92 15.00
C ARG A 550 5.47 15.23 14.42
N ILE A 551 6.34 16.21 14.14
CA ILE A 551 5.95 17.46 13.50
C ILE A 551 5.42 17.20 12.09
N PHE A 552 6.16 16.43 11.28
CA PHE A 552 5.73 16.09 9.92
C PHE A 552 4.48 15.21 9.89
N VAL A 553 4.32 14.31 10.87
CA VAL A 553 3.08 13.54 11.05
C VAL A 553 1.90 14.45 11.33
N ALA A 554 2.03 15.42 12.24
CA ALA A 554 0.95 16.37 12.53
C ALA A 554 0.58 17.19 11.28
N LEU A 555 1.57 17.73 10.57
CA LEU A 555 1.38 18.53 9.35
C LEU A 555 0.69 17.71 8.25
N THR A 556 1.14 16.49 8.00
CA THR A 556 0.60 15.64 6.94
C THR A 556 -0.79 15.09 7.30
N SER A 557 -1.08 14.87 8.58
CA SER A 557 -2.43 14.56 9.06
C SER A 557 -3.40 15.72 8.84
N MET A 558 -2.98 16.98 9.04
CA MET A 558 -3.80 18.15 8.74
C MET A 558 -4.09 18.26 7.24
N MET A 559 -3.07 18.11 6.39
CA MET A 559 -3.26 18.11 4.93
C MET A 559 -4.24 17.03 4.49
N ARG A 560 -4.21 15.87 5.14
CA ARG A 560 -5.09 14.74 4.86
C ARG A 560 -6.53 15.01 5.30
N ALA A 561 -6.75 15.78 6.36
CA ALA A 561 -8.10 16.03 6.87
C ALA A 561 -8.96 16.83 5.88
N ILE A 562 -8.36 17.75 5.13
CA ILE A 562 -9.05 18.54 4.10
C ILE A 562 -9.31 17.68 2.86
N PRO A 563 -10.57 17.53 2.41
CA PRO A 563 -10.93 16.87 1.16
C PRO A 563 -10.35 17.57 -0.08
N SER A 564 -9.98 16.82 -1.12
CA SER A 564 -9.45 17.38 -2.38
C SER A 564 -10.38 18.38 -3.05
N TYR A 565 -11.70 18.21 -2.89
CA TYR A 565 -12.71 19.15 -3.38
C TYR A 565 -12.60 20.54 -2.75
N ILE A 566 -12.27 20.61 -1.46
CA ILE A 566 -12.07 21.89 -0.78
C ILE A 566 -10.79 22.56 -1.31
N TYR A 567 -9.73 21.79 -1.55
CA TYR A 567 -8.54 22.34 -2.22
C TYR A 567 -8.88 22.86 -3.62
N ALA A 568 -9.75 22.17 -4.38
CA ALA A 568 -10.21 22.66 -5.66
C ALA A 568 -10.94 24.01 -5.53
N LEU A 569 -11.90 24.15 -4.61
CA LEU A 569 -12.56 25.43 -4.34
C LEU A 569 -11.55 26.56 -4.03
N ILE A 570 -10.58 26.29 -3.15
CA ILE A 570 -9.53 27.28 -2.78
C ILE A 570 -8.71 27.69 -4.01
N PHE A 571 -8.31 26.74 -4.84
CA PHE A 571 -7.47 27.02 -6.02
C PHE A 571 -8.26 27.62 -7.19
N VAL A 572 -9.57 27.36 -7.34
CA VAL A 572 -10.41 27.97 -8.38
C VAL A 572 -10.43 29.48 -8.25
N ILE A 573 -10.37 30.01 -7.04
CA ILE A 573 -10.42 31.46 -6.79
C ILE A 573 -9.18 32.17 -7.32
N VAL A 574 -8.02 31.50 -7.31
CA VAL A 574 -6.72 32.11 -7.64
C VAL A 574 -6.33 31.81 -9.07
N VAL A 575 -6.51 30.57 -9.51
CA VAL A 575 -6.12 30.10 -10.85
C VAL A 575 -7.26 30.22 -11.86
N GLY A 576 -8.50 30.28 -11.37
CA GLY A 576 -9.71 30.16 -12.18
C GLY A 576 -10.19 28.71 -12.30
N MET A 577 -11.34 28.55 -12.94
CA MET A 577 -11.85 27.24 -13.33
C MET A 577 -10.96 26.63 -14.41
N GLY A 578 -10.68 25.33 -14.30
CA GLY A 578 -9.96 24.59 -15.32
C GLY A 578 -9.19 23.36 -14.82
N PRO A 579 -8.53 22.65 -15.75
CA PRO A 579 -7.79 21.41 -15.46
C PRO A 579 -6.60 21.60 -14.51
N PHE A 580 -5.92 22.74 -14.60
CA PHE A 580 -4.75 23.04 -13.77
C PHE A 580 -5.11 23.14 -12.28
N THR A 581 -6.29 23.71 -11.97
CA THR A 581 -6.85 23.72 -10.62
C THR A 581 -7.11 22.31 -10.09
N GLY A 582 -7.59 21.41 -10.94
CA GLY A 582 -7.73 19.98 -10.62
C GLY A 582 -6.40 19.31 -10.28
N VAL A 583 -5.32 19.67 -10.99
CA VAL A 583 -3.97 19.17 -10.69
C VAL A 583 -3.52 19.60 -9.31
N LEU A 584 -3.62 20.89 -8.98
CA LEU A 584 -3.21 21.43 -7.68
C LEU A 584 -3.99 20.79 -6.51
N ALA A 585 -5.31 20.65 -6.68
CA ALA A 585 -6.18 19.99 -5.72
C ALA A 585 -5.78 18.52 -5.48
N LEU A 586 -5.52 17.77 -6.54
CA LEU A 586 -5.08 16.38 -6.44
C LEU A 586 -3.68 16.23 -5.84
N ILE A 587 -2.76 17.15 -6.08
CA ILE A 587 -1.42 17.14 -5.46
C ILE A 587 -1.59 17.15 -3.95
N MET A 588 -2.37 18.09 -3.41
CA MET A 588 -2.61 18.21 -1.97
C MET A 588 -3.25 16.95 -1.37
N GLY A 589 -4.30 16.43 -2.00
CA GLY A 589 -4.96 15.19 -1.56
C GLY A 589 -4.05 13.96 -1.63
N THR A 590 -3.20 13.87 -2.66
CA THR A 590 -2.22 12.79 -2.86
C THR A 590 -1.14 12.84 -1.78
N ILE A 591 -0.63 14.03 -1.47
CA ILE A 591 0.39 14.23 -0.43
C ILE A 591 -0.12 13.71 0.92
N GLY A 592 -1.32 14.10 1.33
CA GLY A 592 -1.88 13.70 2.63
C GLY A 592 -2.00 12.19 2.81
N MET A 593 -2.54 11.48 1.82
CA MET A 593 -2.73 10.02 1.92
C MET A 593 -1.43 9.24 1.73
N LEU A 594 -0.68 9.54 0.66
CA LEU A 594 0.47 8.73 0.27
C LEU A 594 1.65 8.91 1.23
N THR A 595 1.73 10.04 1.93
CA THR A 595 2.72 10.26 3.01
C THR A 595 2.54 9.26 4.14
N LYS A 596 1.30 9.00 4.56
CA LYS A 596 0.98 8.00 5.60
C LYS A 596 1.40 6.60 5.16
N TYR A 597 1.04 6.20 3.94
CA TYR A 597 1.42 4.87 3.42
C TYR A 597 2.94 4.73 3.27
N ASN A 598 3.63 5.76 2.80
CA ASN A 598 5.09 5.74 2.70
C ASN A 598 5.74 5.69 4.09
N ARG A 599 5.23 6.44 5.08
CA ARG A 599 5.70 6.37 6.47
C ARG A 599 5.62 4.96 7.01
N GLU A 600 4.48 4.28 6.84
CA GLU A 600 4.30 2.89 7.26
C GLU A 600 5.31 1.96 6.57
N LEU A 601 5.56 2.14 5.27
CA LEU A 601 6.59 1.38 4.56
C LEU A 601 8.00 1.62 5.11
N PHE A 602 8.33 2.86 5.48
CA PHE A 602 9.62 3.20 6.07
C PHE A 602 9.77 2.65 7.49
N ASP A 603 8.69 2.68 8.27
CA ASP A 603 8.63 2.09 9.60
C ASP A 603 8.73 0.56 9.55
N ASP A 604 8.40 -0.09 8.43
CA ASP A 604 8.52 -1.56 8.26
C ASP A 604 9.91 -2.02 7.78
N ILE A 605 10.85 -1.10 7.51
CA ILE A 605 12.18 -1.46 6.99
C ILE A 605 13.00 -2.27 8.01
N ASN A 606 13.76 -3.24 7.50
CA ASN A 606 14.75 -3.97 8.29
C ASN A 606 15.99 -3.09 8.57
N GLN A 607 16.02 -2.53 9.77
CA GLN A 607 17.10 -1.67 10.25
C GLN A 607 18.46 -2.36 10.30
N LYS A 608 18.53 -3.70 10.40
CA LYS A 608 19.81 -4.43 10.40
C LYS A 608 20.60 -4.19 9.11
N ILE A 609 19.92 -4.16 7.96
CA ILE A 609 20.56 -3.91 6.65
C ILE A 609 21.15 -2.49 6.61
N ILE A 610 20.45 -1.53 7.21
CA ILE A 610 20.89 -0.13 7.28
C ILE A 610 22.12 0.00 8.18
N PHE A 611 22.11 -0.61 9.36
CA PHE A 611 23.26 -0.60 10.28
C PHE A 611 24.48 -1.32 9.71
N GLN A 612 24.28 -2.40 8.94
CA GLN A 612 25.37 -3.08 8.23
C GLN A 612 26.01 -2.19 7.17
N LEU A 613 25.21 -1.47 6.38
CA LEU A 613 25.73 -0.47 5.43
C LEU A 613 26.44 0.68 6.16
N GLU A 614 25.93 1.13 7.30
CA GLU A 614 26.59 2.15 8.11
C GLU A 614 27.95 1.68 8.65
N ALA A 615 28.06 0.43 9.07
CA ALA A 615 29.31 -0.17 9.53
C ALA A 615 30.38 -0.26 8.43
N THR A 616 30.00 -0.26 7.15
CA THR A 616 30.95 -0.19 6.03
C THR A 616 31.40 1.24 5.70
N GLY A 617 30.91 2.25 6.42
CA GLY A 617 31.30 3.65 6.24
C GLY A 617 30.67 4.35 5.03
N VAL A 618 29.59 3.82 4.44
CA VAL A 618 28.92 4.47 3.30
C VAL A 618 28.14 5.73 3.71
N ASN A 619 28.16 6.73 2.84
CA ASN A 619 27.45 8.00 3.06
C ASN A 619 25.91 7.84 3.09
N TRP A 620 25.21 8.87 3.57
CA TRP A 620 23.74 8.87 3.71
C TRP A 620 23.00 8.58 2.40
N PHE A 621 23.41 9.18 1.28
CA PHE A 621 22.74 8.99 -0.01
C PHE A 621 22.90 7.55 -0.54
N THR A 622 24.05 6.92 -0.28
CA THR A 622 24.30 5.51 -0.62
C THR A 622 23.46 4.60 0.27
N LYS A 623 23.37 4.89 1.57
CA LYS A 623 22.47 4.21 2.52
C LYS A 623 21.01 4.31 2.10
N LEU A 624 20.57 5.49 1.66
CA LEU A 624 19.22 5.73 1.16
C LEU A 624 18.95 4.92 -0.11
N ARG A 625 19.85 4.98 -1.10
CA ARG A 625 19.66 4.29 -2.39
C ARG A 625 19.70 2.77 -2.28
N TYR A 626 20.69 2.22 -1.58
CA TYR A 626 20.95 0.78 -1.55
C TYR A 626 20.34 0.07 -0.33
N GLY A 627 20.07 0.79 0.76
CA GLY A 627 19.43 0.27 1.96
C GLY A 627 17.93 0.52 1.98
N ILE A 628 17.52 1.80 1.96
CA ILE A 628 16.12 2.20 2.19
C ILE A 628 15.27 1.98 0.92
N MET A 629 15.61 2.64 -0.19
CA MET A 629 14.83 2.62 -1.43
C MET A 629 14.73 1.21 -2.03
N SER A 630 15.77 0.39 -1.88
CA SER A 630 15.79 -0.99 -2.38
C SER A 630 14.70 -1.84 -1.72
N GLN A 631 14.43 -1.62 -0.43
CA GLN A 631 13.41 -2.32 0.35
C GLN A 631 12.00 -1.75 0.09
N THR A 632 11.86 -0.43 -0.10
CA THR A 632 10.52 0.19 -0.22
C THR A 632 10.00 0.34 -1.64
N SER A 633 10.86 0.36 -2.66
CA SER A 633 10.49 0.80 -4.03
C SER A 633 9.32 0.03 -4.64
N THR A 634 9.24 -1.28 -4.43
CA THR A 634 8.16 -2.10 -5.01
C THR A 634 6.81 -1.80 -4.35
N ALA A 635 6.80 -1.68 -3.02
CA ALA A 635 5.59 -1.35 -2.27
C ALA A 635 5.16 0.11 -2.52
N ALA A 636 6.10 1.05 -2.57
CA ALA A 636 5.82 2.45 -2.89
C ALA A 636 5.21 2.58 -4.30
N MET A 637 5.75 1.90 -5.31
CA MET A 637 5.18 1.88 -6.66
C MET A 637 3.76 1.28 -6.68
N SER A 638 3.52 0.21 -5.90
CA SER A 638 2.18 -0.36 -5.75
C SER A 638 1.19 0.66 -5.15
N ASN A 639 1.61 1.41 -4.14
CA ASN A 639 0.80 2.45 -3.50
C ASN A 639 0.53 3.63 -4.44
N ILE A 640 1.51 4.03 -5.26
CA ILE A 640 1.34 5.07 -6.29
C ILE A 640 0.31 4.65 -7.34
N ILE A 641 0.40 3.42 -7.87
CA ILE A 641 -0.56 2.89 -8.86
C ILE A 641 -1.96 2.79 -8.25
N TYR A 642 -2.07 2.36 -7.00
CA TYR A 642 -3.36 2.32 -6.30
C TYR A 642 -3.94 3.73 -6.12
N ARG A 643 -3.11 4.71 -5.73
CA ARG A 643 -3.53 6.10 -5.60
C ARG A 643 -3.93 6.72 -6.94
N PHE A 644 -3.24 6.36 -8.02
CA PHE A 644 -3.62 6.78 -9.38
C PHE A 644 -5.04 6.33 -9.77
N ASP A 645 -5.42 5.08 -9.49
CA ASP A 645 -6.80 4.59 -9.75
C ASP A 645 -7.86 5.35 -8.94
N ILE A 646 -7.50 5.83 -7.74
CA ILE A 646 -8.38 6.65 -6.90
C ILE A 646 -8.44 8.08 -7.47
N ASN A 647 -7.29 8.71 -7.70
CA ASN A 647 -7.20 10.07 -8.21
C ASN A 647 -7.92 10.23 -9.55
N PHE A 648 -7.84 9.25 -10.44
CA PHE A 648 -8.58 9.27 -11.70
C PHE A 648 -10.09 9.40 -11.50
N LYS A 649 -10.66 8.71 -10.52
CA LYS A 649 -12.09 8.83 -10.17
C LYS A 649 -12.39 10.14 -9.44
N GLU A 650 -11.45 10.61 -8.63
CA GLU A 650 -11.56 11.85 -7.87
C GLU A 650 -11.63 13.08 -8.80
N VAL A 651 -10.92 13.10 -9.95
CA VAL A 651 -11.02 14.20 -10.93
C VAL A 651 -12.46 14.47 -11.37
N ALA A 652 -13.24 13.43 -11.63
CA ALA A 652 -14.63 13.57 -12.04
C ALA A 652 -15.47 14.30 -10.98
N MET A 653 -15.15 14.08 -9.70
CA MET A 653 -15.79 14.75 -8.57
C MET A 653 -15.30 16.20 -8.40
N LEU A 654 -14.02 16.47 -8.63
CA LEU A 654 -13.46 17.82 -8.60
C LEU A 654 -14.02 18.70 -9.73
N GLY A 655 -14.35 18.12 -10.88
CA GLY A 655 -14.95 18.87 -11.99
C GLY A 655 -16.30 19.49 -11.63
N ALA A 656 -17.03 18.95 -10.65
CA ALA A 656 -18.29 19.54 -10.19
C ALA A 656 -18.14 20.97 -9.61
N VAL A 657 -16.93 21.35 -9.20
CA VAL A 657 -16.59 22.73 -8.77
C VAL A 657 -15.74 23.50 -9.78
N GLY A 658 -15.71 23.05 -11.03
CA GLY A 658 -14.96 23.73 -12.09
C GLY A 658 -13.47 23.42 -12.09
N ALA A 659 -12.99 22.44 -11.31
CA ALA A 659 -11.60 21.97 -11.35
C ALA A 659 -11.35 20.88 -12.43
N GLY A 660 -12.09 20.96 -13.54
CA GLY A 660 -12.04 20.05 -14.69
C GLY A 660 -13.37 20.00 -15.45
N ASN A 661 -13.32 19.84 -16.77
CA ASN A 661 -14.52 19.96 -17.61
C ASN A 661 -15.49 18.78 -17.45
N MET A 662 -14.97 17.58 -17.16
CA MET A 662 -15.75 16.35 -17.07
C MET A 662 -16.87 16.40 -16.02
N GLY A 663 -16.56 16.81 -14.79
CA GLY A 663 -17.56 16.89 -13.70
C GLY A 663 -18.55 18.04 -13.88
N TYR A 664 -18.09 19.17 -14.43
CA TYR A 664 -18.93 20.31 -14.78
C TYR A 664 -19.98 19.91 -15.82
N LEU A 665 -19.56 19.22 -16.89
CA LEU A 665 -20.43 18.76 -17.95
C LEU A 665 -21.42 17.68 -17.48
N LEU A 666 -21.06 16.83 -16.51
CA LEU A 666 -22.03 15.92 -15.88
C LEU A 666 -23.20 16.69 -15.26
N ASN A 667 -22.91 17.78 -14.55
CA ASN A 667 -23.94 18.59 -13.92
C ASN A 667 -24.74 19.41 -14.96
N SER A 668 -24.05 20.01 -15.93
CA SER A 668 -24.69 20.79 -17.01
C SER A 668 -25.59 19.93 -17.87
N TYR A 669 -25.11 18.81 -18.43
CA TYR A 669 -25.93 17.93 -19.27
C TYR A 669 -27.15 17.38 -18.55
N PHE A 670 -27.04 17.11 -17.25
CA PHE A 670 -28.19 16.67 -16.46
C PHE A 670 -29.19 17.80 -16.23
N SER A 671 -28.72 19.00 -15.88
CA SER A 671 -29.55 20.19 -15.64
C SER A 671 -30.25 20.68 -16.92
N ASP A 672 -29.53 20.65 -18.04
CA ASP A 672 -29.99 21.05 -19.37
C ASP A 672 -30.84 19.97 -20.07
N GLN A 673 -31.09 18.84 -19.42
CA GLN A 673 -31.85 17.70 -19.94
C GLN A 673 -31.25 17.02 -21.18
N TYR A 674 -29.95 17.15 -21.40
CA TYR A 674 -29.20 16.43 -22.45
C TYR A 674 -28.81 15.01 -21.99
N PHE A 675 -29.83 14.17 -21.75
CA PHE A 675 -29.65 12.83 -21.18
C PHE A 675 -28.85 11.87 -22.08
N ASN A 676 -28.94 12.00 -23.41
CA ASN A 676 -28.19 11.15 -24.35
C ASN A 676 -26.67 11.42 -24.29
N GLU A 677 -26.29 12.71 -24.21
CA GLU A 677 -24.90 13.17 -24.04
C GLU A 677 -24.38 12.81 -22.64
N PHE A 678 -25.21 12.99 -21.61
CA PHE A 678 -24.90 12.56 -20.24
C PHE A 678 -24.64 11.05 -20.17
N GLY A 679 -25.48 10.24 -20.83
CA GLY A 679 -25.33 8.79 -20.94
C GLY A 679 -24.06 8.37 -21.68
N ALA A 680 -23.72 9.06 -22.76
CA ALA A 680 -22.47 8.82 -23.50
C ALA A 680 -21.24 9.13 -22.64
N LEU A 681 -21.26 10.24 -21.89
CA LEU A 681 -20.22 10.61 -20.96
C LEU A 681 -20.09 9.53 -19.87
N LEU A 682 -21.17 9.16 -19.17
CA LEU A 682 -21.15 8.12 -18.15
C LEU A 682 -20.64 6.77 -18.67
N PHE A 683 -21.09 6.36 -19.85
CA PHE A 683 -20.60 5.13 -20.48
C PHE A 683 -19.09 5.16 -20.74
N GLY A 684 -18.59 6.28 -21.28
CA GLY A 684 -17.15 6.50 -21.49
C GLY A 684 -16.37 6.40 -20.19
N ILE A 685 -16.87 7.01 -19.11
CA ILE A 685 -16.26 6.97 -17.77
C ILE A 685 -16.20 5.54 -17.25
N ILE A 686 -17.31 4.80 -17.28
CA ILE A 686 -17.37 3.42 -16.79
C ILE A 686 -16.41 2.53 -17.59
N LEU A 687 -16.43 2.62 -18.92
CA LEU A 687 -15.56 1.79 -19.76
C LEU A 687 -14.07 2.09 -19.51
N PHE A 688 -13.73 3.37 -19.42
CA PHE A 688 -12.34 3.80 -19.29
C PHE A 688 -11.77 3.55 -17.89
N THR A 689 -12.56 3.77 -16.84
CA THR A 689 -12.18 3.41 -15.46
C THR A 689 -11.96 1.89 -15.30
N LEU A 690 -12.80 1.05 -15.90
CA LEU A 690 -12.61 -0.41 -15.92
C LEU A 690 -11.31 -0.81 -16.63
N LEU A 691 -10.99 -0.13 -17.73
CA LEU A 691 -9.74 -0.33 -18.46
C LEU A 691 -8.53 0.07 -17.59
N ILE A 692 -8.59 1.23 -16.91
CA ILE A 692 -7.53 1.69 -16.00
C ILE A 692 -7.36 0.71 -14.83
N GLU A 693 -8.44 0.26 -14.21
CA GLU A 693 -8.36 -0.71 -13.11
C GLU A 693 -7.73 -2.02 -13.59
N PHE A 694 -8.11 -2.51 -14.77
CA PHE A 694 -7.54 -3.72 -15.35
C PHE A 694 -6.03 -3.59 -15.61
N ILE A 695 -5.58 -2.46 -16.19
CA ILE A 695 -4.16 -2.17 -16.42
C ILE A 695 -3.42 -2.04 -15.08
N SER A 696 -3.97 -1.28 -14.14
CA SER A 696 -3.38 -1.03 -12.82
C SER A 696 -3.21 -2.31 -12.01
N ALA A 697 -4.25 -3.15 -11.95
CA ALA A 697 -4.19 -4.46 -11.29
C ALA A 697 -3.18 -5.39 -11.97
N SER A 698 -3.09 -5.33 -13.30
CA SER A 698 -2.13 -6.11 -14.08
C SER A 698 -0.68 -5.76 -13.74
N ILE A 699 -0.37 -4.46 -13.68
CA ILE A 699 0.97 -3.96 -13.32
C ILE A 699 1.28 -4.29 -11.86
N ARG A 700 0.34 -4.05 -10.93
CA ARG A 700 0.52 -4.31 -9.50
C ARG A 700 0.79 -5.78 -9.19
N ASN A 701 0.06 -6.70 -9.83
CA ASN A 701 0.28 -8.14 -9.69
C ASN A 701 1.67 -8.55 -10.19
N LYS A 702 2.12 -7.95 -11.30
CA LYS A 702 3.46 -8.21 -11.85
C LYS A 702 4.57 -7.71 -10.94
N LEU A 703 4.39 -6.54 -10.33
CA LEU A 703 5.35 -5.95 -9.38
C LEU A 703 5.41 -6.74 -8.07
N SER A 704 4.26 -7.15 -7.53
CA SER A 704 4.17 -7.78 -6.19
C SER A 704 4.55 -9.26 -6.21
N PHE A 705 4.12 -10.01 -7.22
CA PHE A 705 4.26 -11.47 -7.26
C PHE A 705 5.21 -11.98 -8.35
N GLY A 706 5.73 -11.10 -9.21
CA GLY A 706 6.60 -11.48 -10.33
C GLY A 706 5.89 -12.32 -11.41
N THR A 707 4.60 -12.61 -11.28
CA THR A 707 3.80 -13.45 -12.18
C THR A 707 3.28 -12.62 -13.36
N ASN A 708 3.35 -13.17 -14.57
CA ASN A 708 2.70 -12.58 -15.74
C ASN A 708 1.22 -12.97 -15.76
N LEU A 709 0.34 -12.10 -16.26
CA LEU A 709 -1.03 -12.53 -16.55
C LEU A 709 -1.03 -13.67 -17.57
N ASN A 710 -2.04 -14.55 -17.45
CA ASN A 710 -2.17 -15.75 -18.27
C ASN A 710 -2.10 -15.49 -19.79
N TRP A 711 -2.56 -14.32 -20.26
CA TRP A 711 -2.50 -13.94 -21.66
C TRP A 711 -1.11 -13.45 -22.08
N ILE A 712 -0.43 -12.66 -21.23
CA ILE A 712 0.97 -12.24 -21.44
C ILE A 712 1.90 -13.46 -21.41
N SER A 713 1.70 -14.41 -20.49
CA SER A 713 2.46 -15.66 -20.48
C SER A 713 2.19 -16.50 -21.73
N SER A 714 0.98 -16.42 -22.29
CA SER A 714 0.64 -17.10 -23.55
C SER A 714 1.35 -16.45 -24.74
N ILE A 715 1.45 -15.13 -24.79
CA ILE A 715 2.22 -14.39 -25.81
C ILE A 715 3.72 -14.68 -25.68
N ILE A 716 4.26 -14.61 -24.48
CA ILE A 716 5.68 -14.94 -24.21
C ILE A 716 5.96 -16.38 -24.63
N ASN A 717 5.07 -17.33 -24.29
CA ASN A 717 5.19 -18.71 -24.74
C ASN A 717 5.12 -18.80 -26.27
N PHE A 718 4.19 -18.11 -26.93
CA PHE A 718 4.12 -18.07 -28.39
C PHE A 718 5.41 -17.55 -29.05
N VAL A 719 6.00 -16.48 -28.51
CA VAL A 719 7.27 -15.92 -28.96
C VAL A 719 8.42 -16.91 -28.70
N ASN A 720 8.57 -17.41 -27.47
CA ASN A 720 9.57 -18.41 -27.08
C ASN A 720 9.50 -19.67 -27.97
N GLN A 721 8.29 -20.08 -28.33
CA GLN A 721 8.02 -21.22 -29.20
C GLN A 721 8.46 -20.98 -30.66
N ARG A 722 8.48 -19.74 -31.15
CA ARG A 722 8.98 -19.39 -32.49
C ARG A 722 10.50 -19.52 -32.60
N TYR A 723 11.22 -19.28 -31.50
CA TYR A 723 12.69 -19.38 -31.47
C TYR A 723 13.20 -20.81 -31.25
N PHE A 724 12.38 -21.71 -30.70
CA PHE A 724 12.78 -23.11 -30.40
C PHE A 724 13.39 -23.87 -31.59
N ALA A 725 12.77 -23.80 -32.78
CA ALA A 725 13.30 -24.46 -33.99
C ALA A 725 14.66 -23.89 -34.42
N THR A 726 14.96 -22.65 -34.03
CA THR A 726 16.26 -22.01 -34.27
C THR A 726 17.32 -22.60 -33.33
N PHE A 727 16.97 -22.86 -32.08
CA PHE A 727 17.89 -23.46 -31.10
C PHE A 727 18.19 -24.94 -31.43
N LYS A 728 17.17 -25.75 -31.73
CA LYS A 728 17.35 -27.15 -32.16
C LYS A 728 18.13 -27.29 -33.48
N SER A 729 17.96 -26.34 -34.40
CA SER A 729 18.79 -26.32 -35.62
C SER A 729 20.27 -26.07 -35.30
N ASN A 730 20.57 -25.27 -34.28
CA ASN A 730 21.94 -25.01 -33.82
C ASN A 730 22.57 -26.23 -33.15
N GLU A 731 21.81 -26.95 -32.31
CA GLU A 731 22.26 -28.21 -31.71
C GLU A 731 22.65 -29.23 -32.78
N LYS A 732 21.81 -29.39 -33.80
CA LYS A 732 22.06 -30.30 -34.92
C LYS A 732 23.29 -29.89 -35.72
N GLN A 733 23.60 -28.59 -35.80
CA GLN A 733 24.79 -28.10 -36.48
C GLN A 733 26.08 -28.35 -35.68
N LEU A 734 25.97 -28.39 -34.35
CA LEU A 734 27.06 -28.73 -33.43
C LEU A 734 27.24 -30.25 -33.21
N ASN A 735 26.43 -31.09 -33.86
CA ASN A 735 26.43 -32.54 -33.67
C ASN A 735 26.30 -32.99 -32.20
N ILE A 736 25.52 -32.25 -31.40
CA ILE A 736 25.30 -32.60 -30.00
C ILE A 736 24.24 -33.71 -29.93
N ASN A 737 24.66 -34.89 -29.47
CA ASN A 737 23.81 -36.08 -29.35
C ASN A 737 22.97 -36.11 -28.06
N THR A 738 23.23 -35.20 -27.11
CA THR A 738 22.50 -35.12 -25.83
C THR A 738 21.20 -34.32 -25.96
N LYS A 739 20.12 -34.80 -25.34
CA LYS A 739 18.85 -34.07 -25.28
C LYS A 739 18.95 -32.89 -24.32
N LEU A 740 19.11 -31.68 -24.87
CA LEU A 740 19.10 -30.44 -24.11
C LEU A 740 17.67 -29.92 -23.90
N SER A 741 17.39 -29.44 -22.69
CA SER A 741 16.18 -28.72 -22.34
C SER A 741 16.09 -27.37 -23.08
N TYR A 742 14.90 -26.77 -23.15
CA TYR A 742 14.71 -25.48 -23.85
C TYR A 742 15.68 -24.38 -23.37
N GLU A 743 15.92 -24.29 -22.07
CA GLU A 743 16.80 -23.28 -21.47
C GLU A 743 18.27 -23.53 -21.83
N GLU A 744 18.68 -24.80 -21.88
CA GLU A 744 20.03 -25.23 -22.30
C GLU A 744 20.24 -25.06 -23.82
N SER A 745 19.25 -25.38 -24.65
CA SER A 745 19.29 -25.11 -26.09
C SER A 745 19.46 -23.61 -26.38
N MET A 746 18.75 -22.78 -25.61
CA MET A 746 18.80 -21.33 -25.72
C MET A 746 20.15 -20.78 -25.26
N SER A 747 20.69 -21.28 -24.15
CA SER A 747 22.00 -20.87 -23.63
C SER A 747 23.12 -21.27 -24.57
N LEU A 748 23.07 -22.47 -25.12
CA LEU A 748 24.01 -22.94 -26.13
C LEU A 748 24.00 -22.07 -27.39
N TYR A 749 22.80 -21.74 -27.91
CA TYR A 749 22.67 -20.84 -29.05
C TYR A 749 23.21 -19.43 -28.76
N ALA A 750 23.02 -18.94 -27.53
CA ALA A 750 23.57 -17.66 -27.10
C ALA A 750 25.09 -17.69 -27.09
N TYR A 751 25.66 -18.71 -26.46
CA TYR A 751 27.09 -18.96 -26.35
C TYR A 751 27.74 -19.02 -27.73
N THR A 752 27.23 -19.85 -28.65
CA THR A 752 27.83 -20.00 -29.98
C THR A 752 27.88 -18.68 -30.75
N ASN A 753 26.80 -17.89 -30.73
CA ASN A 753 26.81 -16.60 -31.44
C ASN A 753 27.72 -15.57 -30.77
N GLN A 754 27.87 -15.62 -29.45
CA GLN A 754 28.76 -14.72 -28.71
C GLN A 754 30.23 -15.06 -28.96
N THR A 755 30.60 -16.34 -28.97
CA THR A 755 31.96 -16.79 -29.27
C THR A 755 32.36 -16.43 -30.70
N ILE A 756 31.49 -16.69 -31.68
CA ILE A 756 31.73 -16.31 -33.09
C ILE A 756 31.90 -14.80 -33.23
N LEU A 757 31.08 -13.99 -32.53
CA LEU A 757 31.20 -12.54 -32.56
C LEU A 757 32.52 -12.06 -31.96
N ASN A 758 32.93 -12.60 -30.82
CA ASN A 758 34.20 -12.24 -30.18
C ASN A 758 35.39 -12.60 -31.09
N ASN A 759 35.37 -13.81 -31.67
CA ASN A 759 36.41 -14.25 -32.62
C ASN A 759 36.44 -13.37 -33.87
N ALA A 760 35.28 -12.99 -34.41
CA ALA A 760 35.20 -12.10 -35.57
C ALA A 760 35.74 -10.69 -35.28
N ILE A 761 35.50 -10.17 -34.08
CA ILE A 761 36.05 -8.87 -33.65
C ILE A 761 37.58 -8.94 -33.50
N ALA A 762 38.09 -10.02 -32.93
CA ALA A 762 39.53 -10.26 -32.81
C ALA A 762 40.20 -10.37 -34.19
N MET A 763 39.68 -11.24 -35.07
CA MET A 763 40.19 -11.42 -36.44
C MET A 763 40.11 -10.14 -37.28
N LYS A 764 39.04 -9.34 -37.13
CA LYS A 764 38.95 -8.04 -37.80
C LYS A 764 40.08 -7.11 -37.38
N LYS A 765 40.47 -7.12 -36.10
CA LYS A 765 41.53 -6.26 -35.56
C LYS A 765 42.91 -6.75 -35.97
N GLU A 766 43.14 -8.06 -35.95
CA GLU A 766 44.42 -8.70 -36.28
C GLU A 766 44.70 -8.71 -37.79
N GLU A 767 43.72 -9.06 -38.62
CA GLU A 767 43.91 -9.29 -40.06
C GLU A 767 43.42 -8.11 -40.94
N LYS A 768 42.94 -7.01 -40.34
CA LYS A 768 42.37 -5.84 -41.04
C LYS A 768 41.27 -6.17 -42.08
N LEU A 769 40.54 -7.26 -41.89
CA LEU A 769 39.49 -7.70 -42.79
C LEU A 769 38.21 -6.85 -42.68
N SER A 770 37.36 -6.93 -43.71
CA SER A 770 35.97 -6.45 -43.58
C SER A 770 35.25 -7.25 -42.49
N PHE A 771 34.33 -6.64 -41.74
CA PHE A 771 33.59 -7.35 -40.68
C PHE A 771 32.85 -8.59 -41.21
N LYS A 772 32.41 -8.54 -42.47
CA LYS A 772 31.74 -9.65 -43.14
C LYS A 772 32.69 -10.84 -43.34
N ASP A 773 33.90 -10.60 -43.81
CA ASP A 773 34.88 -11.65 -44.07
C ASP A 773 35.46 -12.19 -42.75
N ALA A 774 35.73 -11.32 -41.78
CA ALA A 774 36.14 -11.73 -40.42
C ALA A 774 35.07 -12.60 -39.74
N TRP A 775 33.78 -12.27 -39.92
CA TRP A 775 32.70 -13.10 -39.40
C TRP A 775 32.61 -14.45 -40.11
N ASN A 776 32.77 -14.50 -41.44
CA ASN A 776 32.72 -15.75 -42.18
C ASN A 776 33.86 -16.68 -41.76
N LYS A 777 35.07 -16.13 -41.59
CA LYS A 777 36.24 -16.86 -41.11
C LYS A 777 36.03 -17.39 -39.69
N ALA A 778 35.64 -16.53 -38.75
CA ALA A 778 35.32 -16.92 -37.38
C ALA A 778 34.21 -17.98 -37.28
N TYR A 779 33.24 -17.94 -38.20
CA TYR A 779 32.17 -18.93 -38.29
C TYR A 779 32.68 -20.29 -38.79
N ILE A 780 33.51 -20.29 -39.83
CA ILE A 780 34.11 -21.52 -40.39
C ILE A 780 35.02 -22.18 -39.35
N ASP A 781 35.81 -21.40 -38.63
CA ASP A 781 36.74 -21.88 -37.60
C ASP A 781 35.99 -22.44 -36.39
N PHE A 782 34.96 -21.73 -35.90
CA PHE A 782 34.21 -22.17 -34.72
C PHE A 782 33.53 -23.54 -34.91
N TYR A 783 33.05 -23.82 -36.12
CA TYR A 783 32.36 -25.07 -36.45
C TYR A 783 33.28 -26.11 -37.13
N ASP A 784 34.58 -25.80 -37.27
CA ASP A 784 35.58 -26.62 -37.97
C ASP A 784 35.08 -27.11 -39.36
N ILE A 785 34.47 -26.19 -40.13
CA ILE A 785 33.76 -26.53 -41.38
C ILE A 785 34.74 -26.66 -42.54
N ARG A 786 35.91 -26.01 -42.47
CA ARG A 786 36.87 -25.97 -43.60
C ARG A 786 37.31 -27.35 -44.05
N LYS A 787 37.37 -28.32 -43.13
CA LYS A 787 37.71 -29.74 -43.41
C LYS A 787 36.69 -30.48 -44.28
N LYS A 788 35.48 -29.93 -44.47
CA LYS A 788 34.36 -30.57 -45.19
C LYS A 788 34.20 -30.11 -46.64
N TYR A 789 35.03 -29.17 -47.11
CA TYR A 789 34.89 -28.52 -48.41
C TYR A 789 36.25 -28.43 -49.10
N ASP A 790 36.28 -28.57 -50.43
CA ASP A 790 37.50 -28.45 -51.23
C ASP A 790 38.14 -27.06 -51.08
N SER A 791 39.48 -27.01 -51.20
CA SER A 791 40.28 -25.79 -51.05
C SER A 791 39.95 -24.68 -52.05
N SER A 792 39.25 -25.01 -53.15
CA SER A 792 38.80 -24.09 -54.19
C SER A 792 37.54 -23.29 -53.85
N VAL A 793 36.81 -23.64 -52.78
CA VAL A 793 35.56 -22.97 -52.40
C VAL A 793 35.82 -21.76 -51.50
N ASN A 794 35.38 -20.58 -51.93
CA ASN A 794 35.49 -19.35 -51.12
C ASN A 794 34.64 -19.45 -49.83
N ASP A 795 35.18 -18.97 -48.72
CA ASP A 795 34.55 -18.88 -47.40
C ASP A 795 33.13 -18.27 -47.43
N ASN A 796 32.91 -17.27 -48.29
CA ASN A 796 31.59 -16.68 -48.49
C ASN A 796 30.54 -17.70 -48.99
N ASN A 797 30.94 -18.63 -49.85
CA ASN A 797 30.06 -19.66 -50.40
C ASN A 797 29.88 -20.82 -49.40
N ILE A 798 30.92 -21.18 -48.64
CA ILE A 798 30.83 -22.18 -47.56
C ILE A 798 29.80 -21.74 -46.52
N VAL A 799 29.87 -20.49 -46.03
CA VAL A 799 28.92 -19.94 -45.05
C VAL A 799 27.50 -19.91 -45.62
N LYS A 800 27.32 -19.54 -46.89
CA LYS A 800 25.99 -19.57 -47.54
C LYS A 800 25.39 -20.98 -47.58
N LEU A 801 26.17 -22.00 -47.93
CA LEU A 801 25.71 -23.40 -47.96
C LEU A 801 25.31 -23.90 -46.57
N GLU A 802 26.10 -23.57 -45.55
CA GLU A 802 25.80 -23.92 -44.16
C GLU A 802 24.59 -23.15 -43.60
N GLU A 803 24.41 -21.88 -43.98
CA GLU A 803 23.18 -21.15 -43.68
C GLU A 803 21.94 -21.76 -44.33
N LEU A 804 22.06 -22.29 -45.56
CA LEU A 804 20.97 -23.01 -46.23
C LEU A 804 20.63 -24.32 -45.51
N LYS A 805 21.64 -25.11 -45.11
CA LYS A 805 21.43 -26.31 -44.28
C LYS A 805 20.75 -25.97 -42.96
N PHE A 806 21.19 -24.91 -42.28
CA PHE A 806 20.56 -24.42 -41.04
C PHE A 806 19.10 -24.00 -41.25
N LYS A 807 18.78 -23.32 -42.36
CA LYS A 807 17.41 -22.93 -42.72
C LYS A 807 16.53 -24.14 -43.02
N ASN A 808 17.06 -25.15 -43.71
CA ASN A 808 16.35 -26.39 -44.02
C ASN A 808 16.07 -27.20 -42.75
N ASN A 809 17.07 -27.38 -41.89
CA ASN A 809 16.90 -28.01 -40.57
C ASN A 809 15.84 -27.28 -39.73
N LYS A 810 15.88 -25.93 -39.71
CA LYS A 810 14.87 -25.13 -39.00
C LYS A 810 13.45 -25.36 -39.55
N LYS A 811 13.28 -25.46 -40.87
CA LYS A 811 11.99 -25.76 -41.50
C LYS A 811 11.51 -27.16 -41.14
N ASP A 812 12.39 -28.16 -41.17
CA ASP A 812 12.11 -29.55 -40.79
C ASP A 812 11.66 -29.68 -39.32
N PHE A 813 12.37 -29.03 -38.39
CA PHE A 813 11.95 -29.02 -36.99
C PHE A 813 10.60 -28.31 -36.78
N ALA A 814 10.33 -27.23 -37.53
CA ALA A 814 9.05 -26.54 -37.47
C ALA A 814 7.89 -27.41 -38.02
N SER A 815 8.10 -28.14 -39.11
CA SER A 815 7.09 -29.02 -39.71
C SER A 815 6.81 -30.24 -38.82
N LYS A 816 7.85 -30.96 -38.35
CA LYS A 816 7.72 -32.10 -37.43
C LYS A 816 6.97 -31.72 -36.16
N ARG A 817 7.26 -30.53 -35.62
CA ARG A 817 6.54 -30.02 -34.45
C ARG A 817 5.09 -29.69 -34.76
N LYS A 818 4.80 -29.08 -35.91
CA LYS A 818 3.41 -28.78 -36.32
C LYS A 818 2.61 -30.08 -36.42
N ALA A 819 3.20 -31.13 -37.02
CA ALA A 819 2.61 -32.47 -37.09
C ALA A 819 2.37 -33.05 -35.69
N TRP A 820 3.37 -33.00 -34.81
CA TRP A 820 3.24 -33.48 -33.43
C TRP A 820 2.16 -32.73 -32.62
N VAL A 821 2.06 -31.40 -32.73
CA VAL A 821 1.00 -30.62 -32.07
C VAL A 821 -0.38 -31.02 -32.58
N VAL A 822 -0.51 -31.29 -33.88
CA VAL A 822 -1.76 -31.80 -34.47
C VAL A 822 -2.08 -33.18 -33.91
N GLN A 823 -1.10 -34.08 -33.83
CA GLN A 823 -1.24 -35.42 -33.25
C GLN A 823 -1.69 -35.35 -31.78
N VAL A 824 -1.00 -34.60 -30.93
CA VAL A 824 -1.38 -34.42 -29.50
C VAL A 824 -2.78 -33.79 -29.37
N ARG A 825 -3.16 -32.88 -30.27
CA ARG A 825 -4.53 -32.32 -30.31
C ARG A 825 -5.57 -33.36 -30.68
N GLN A 826 -5.26 -34.28 -31.59
CA GLN A 826 -6.13 -35.37 -32.00
C GLN A 826 -6.26 -36.43 -30.91
N GLU A 827 -5.15 -36.92 -30.34
CA GLU A 827 -5.12 -37.88 -29.23
C GLU A 827 -5.93 -37.37 -28.03
N SER A 828 -5.67 -36.13 -27.59
CA SER A 828 -6.43 -35.52 -26.50
C SER A 828 -7.91 -35.33 -26.84
N LYS A 829 -8.27 -35.05 -28.10
CA LYS A 829 -9.67 -34.95 -28.53
C LYS A 829 -10.35 -36.31 -28.46
N LEU A 830 -9.69 -37.37 -28.90
CA LEU A 830 -10.18 -38.75 -28.83
C LEU A 830 -10.36 -39.21 -27.38
N GLU A 831 -9.40 -38.96 -26.49
CA GLU A 831 -9.54 -39.23 -25.06
C GLU A 831 -10.73 -38.51 -24.43
N ILE A 832 -10.88 -37.20 -24.71
CA ILE A 832 -12.01 -36.42 -24.20
C ILE A 832 -13.34 -36.96 -24.73
N ILE A 833 -13.39 -37.41 -25.99
CA ILE A 833 -14.59 -38.04 -26.57
C ILE A 833 -14.89 -39.36 -25.85
N LYS A 834 -13.88 -40.22 -25.63
CA LYS A 834 -14.04 -41.48 -24.86
C LYS A 834 -14.60 -41.20 -23.47
N PHE A 835 -13.98 -40.29 -22.71
CA PHE A 835 -14.46 -39.93 -21.36
C PHE A 835 -15.86 -39.30 -21.36
N LYS A 836 -16.22 -38.49 -22.38
CA LYS A 836 -17.57 -37.95 -22.52
C LYS A 836 -18.61 -39.03 -22.84
N LYS A 837 -18.25 -40.03 -23.66
CA LYS A 837 -19.12 -41.17 -23.98
C LYS A 837 -19.35 -42.03 -22.73
N SER A 838 -18.29 -42.33 -21.98
CA SER A 838 -18.39 -43.01 -20.67
C SER A 838 -19.24 -42.22 -19.68
N LEU A 839 -19.06 -40.90 -19.58
CA LEU A 839 -19.85 -40.04 -18.67
C LEU A 839 -21.36 -40.07 -18.96
N LYS A 840 -21.76 -40.19 -20.23
CA LYS A 840 -23.17 -40.30 -20.62
C LYS A 840 -23.79 -41.62 -20.14
N ASN A 841 -23.01 -42.70 -20.14
CA ASN A 841 -23.48 -44.06 -19.83
C ASN A 841 -23.35 -44.44 -18.34
N THR A 842 -22.66 -43.64 -17.52
CA THR A 842 -22.47 -43.92 -16.08
C THR A 842 -23.59 -43.29 -15.23
N ALA A 843 -24.32 -44.13 -14.47
CA ALA A 843 -25.35 -43.68 -13.53
C ALA A 843 -24.79 -43.25 -12.16
N ASP A 844 -23.70 -43.87 -11.69
CA ASP A 844 -23.08 -43.56 -10.40
C ASP A 844 -22.49 -42.14 -10.33
N LEU A 845 -22.81 -41.42 -9.25
CA LEU A 845 -22.41 -40.05 -8.96
C LEU A 845 -20.90 -39.92 -8.70
N LYS A 846 -20.28 -40.91 -8.03
CA LYS A 846 -18.84 -40.88 -7.71
C LYS A 846 -18.00 -41.10 -8.98
N ALA A 847 -18.32 -42.13 -9.74
CA ALA A 847 -17.69 -42.39 -11.04
C ALA A 847 -17.88 -41.25 -12.06
N ARG A 848 -19.05 -40.58 -12.07
CA ARG A 848 -19.27 -39.37 -12.89
C ARG A 848 -18.37 -38.20 -12.49
N LYS A 849 -18.11 -38.01 -11.18
CA LYS A 849 -17.22 -36.97 -10.68
C LYS A 849 -15.77 -37.24 -11.09
N ASP A 850 -15.34 -38.50 -11.02
CA ASP A 850 -13.99 -38.92 -11.42
C ASP A 850 -13.80 -38.78 -12.94
N LEU A 851 -14.77 -39.17 -13.76
CA LEU A 851 -14.75 -38.92 -15.20
C LEU A 851 -14.70 -37.43 -15.56
N LYS A 852 -15.42 -36.56 -14.83
CA LYS A 852 -15.31 -35.09 -15.01
C LYS A 852 -13.92 -34.57 -14.64
N ASN A 853 -13.31 -35.11 -13.59
CA ASN A 853 -11.94 -34.79 -13.19
C ASN A 853 -10.94 -35.26 -14.24
N SER A 854 -11.10 -36.47 -14.81
CA SER A 854 -10.27 -37.00 -15.89
C SER A 854 -10.39 -36.19 -17.18
N ILE A 855 -11.58 -35.69 -17.53
CA ILE A 855 -11.75 -34.75 -18.67
C ILE A 855 -11.00 -33.45 -18.41
N LYS A 856 -11.09 -32.91 -17.19
CA LYS A 856 -10.38 -31.69 -16.80
C LYS A 856 -8.86 -31.90 -16.79
N TYR A 857 -8.42 -33.05 -16.32
CA TYR A 857 -7.03 -33.46 -16.28
C TYR A 857 -6.47 -33.64 -17.70
N SER A 858 -7.15 -34.34 -18.61
CA SER A 858 -6.75 -34.49 -20.02
C SER A 858 -6.71 -33.14 -20.76
N LYS A 859 -7.64 -32.20 -20.48
CA LYS A 859 -7.57 -30.82 -20.99
C LYS A 859 -6.35 -30.06 -20.47
N ASN A 860 -6.00 -30.24 -19.20
CA ASN A 860 -4.82 -29.62 -18.60
C ASN A 860 -3.52 -30.27 -19.09
N ILE A 861 -3.46 -31.59 -19.25
CA ILE A 861 -2.34 -32.32 -19.86
C ILE A 861 -2.14 -31.89 -21.30
N LYS A 862 -3.21 -31.77 -22.10
CA LYS A 862 -3.12 -31.21 -23.45
C LYS A 862 -2.46 -29.84 -23.44
N LYS A 863 -2.88 -28.97 -22.53
CA LYS A 863 -2.30 -27.64 -22.38
C LYS A 863 -0.83 -27.74 -21.98
N LEU A 864 -0.49 -28.55 -20.98
CA LEU A 864 0.87 -28.79 -20.49
C LEU A 864 1.79 -29.41 -21.55
N LYS A 865 1.37 -30.45 -22.27
CA LYS A 865 2.13 -31.06 -23.37
C LYS A 865 2.42 -30.04 -24.48
N ILE A 866 1.49 -29.13 -24.76
CA ILE A 866 1.68 -28.08 -25.78
C ILE A 866 2.52 -26.90 -25.24
N THR A 867 2.48 -26.59 -23.93
CA THR A 867 3.13 -25.41 -23.33
C THR A 867 4.47 -25.67 -22.67
N ASN A 868 4.67 -26.83 -22.02
CA ASN A 868 5.93 -27.20 -21.38
C ASN A 868 6.80 -27.95 -22.40
N ILE A 869 7.79 -27.24 -22.92
CA ILE A 869 8.84 -27.82 -23.77
C ILE A 869 9.87 -28.46 -22.84
N ASN A 870 9.59 -29.66 -22.33
CA ASN A 870 10.61 -30.58 -21.84
C ASN A 870 10.64 -31.77 -22.79
N TYR A 871 11.54 -31.73 -23.76
CA TYR A 871 11.93 -32.86 -24.60
C TYR A 871 13.40 -32.76 -24.95
#